data_AF-A0A9P3K5I4-F1
#
_entry.id   AF-A0A9P3K5I4-F1
#
_cell.length_a   1.000
_cell.length_b   1.000
_cell.length_c   1.000
_cell.angle_alpha   90.00
_cell.angle_beta   90.00
_cell.angle_gamma   90.00
#
_symmetry.space_group_name_H-M   'P 1'
#
loop_
_entity.id
_entity.type
_entity.pdbx_description
1 polymer ?
#
loop_
_entity_poly.entity_id
_entity_poly.type
_entity_poly.pdbx_seq_one_letter_code
_entity_poly.pdbx_strand_id
1 'polypeptide(L)'
;MARPAVVTSPEDAEGYSAPRVIVPEGKGWRQCWSYVGPGFLVAIAYIDPANFESDLKAGAAYKYTLLWALLLASLAGLFIQSLSANLGIVTGKHLAQHCRLEYPWALNFVLWLIAELNIIASDIPQVVGTAFALNLLFHIPLWAGVLITGCSTLLLLALERFGARPLEALMALLVLLIAGCFVAEMVKALQPSDVGELFKGMVVPQLKDLGALAVAISILGATVMPHNLFLHSALVLSRKHAGTTRAIRTATHYSLLELALALFISVIINVAIIAVAGTVCNSASLPPGAAEACANISISNAYVLLKDVLGGWAGTLFGVALLASGQSSTVTGTYAGQYVMQGFLELRISTWLRNFITRLVAIVPALLVALLFGAKGASLLIILCSITLSFGLPFALIPLLKFTSTTLKMGMFATHTWTTVAASGLGACITLANSALIIWTCINLLYLNPSSLSSPPSANFNLLRILFTVLTSLLLLLYLLTLTLLALRPISTATYQPTKDELSKAAVVAKAHDLAIDTYENGSSGGGKGGERGERGDLESGFGAYGVCGKGSEEGAKAAEESAEAAAAAAEAAAEAAEAAAAAAAASALARSKMPQSAAAAAAAAAAGSDVTGAAAGASFSESPPANVAVSATSEASLQHWLAESGRRS
;
A
#
# COMPACT_ATOMS: atom_id res chain seq x y z
N MET A 1 -52.09 21.58 8.75
CA MET A 1 -50.80 21.31 9.43
C MET A 1 -50.02 20.31 8.60
N ALA A 2 -49.27 20.79 7.61
CA ALA A 2 -48.38 19.98 6.79
C ALA A 2 -46.98 20.05 7.39
N ARG A 3 -46.39 18.90 7.74
CA ARG A 3 -44.98 18.79 8.15
C ARG A 3 -44.10 18.97 6.90
N PRO A 4 -42.96 19.67 6.99
CA PRO A 4 -42.09 19.85 5.84
C PRO A 4 -41.42 18.53 5.47
N ALA A 5 -41.32 18.28 4.16
CA ALA A 5 -40.64 17.13 3.58
C ALA A 5 -39.15 17.20 3.92
N VAL A 6 -38.63 16.12 4.50
CA VAL A 6 -37.19 15.89 4.67
C VAL A 6 -36.60 15.66 3.28
N VAL A 7 -35.76 16.57 2.83
CA VAL A 7 -34.93 16.39 1.64
C VAL A 7 -33.88 15.32 1.98
N THR A 8 -34.09 14.11 1.50
CA THR A 8 -33.11 13.03 1.54
C THR A 8 -32.00 13.33 0.54
N SER A 9 -30.75 13.42 1.02
CA SER A 9 -29.56 13.52 0.16
C SER A 9 -29.32 12.20 -0.59
N PRO A 10 -28.64 12.21 -1.75
CA PRO A 10 -28.44 11.01 -2.59
C PRO A 10 -27.53 9.93 -1.98
N GLU A 11 -27.02 10.13 -0.76
CA GLU A 11 -26.02 9.27 -0.13
C GLU A 11 -26.62 8.02 0.55
N ASP A 12 -27.94 7.95 0.71
CA ASP A 12 -28.61 6.87 1.44
C ASP A 12 -28.98 5.64 0.57
N ALA A 13 -28.58 5.62 -0.71
CA ALA A 13 -28.93 4.56 -1.66
C ALA A 13 -27.90 3.41 -1.79
N GLU A 14 -26.70 3.52 -1.19
CA GLU A 14 -25.67 2.49 -1.27
C GLU A 14 -25.76 1.50 -0.09
N GLY A 15 -26.48 0.40 -0.33
CA GLY A 15 -26.88 -0.63 0.64
C GLY A 15 -25.79 -1.50 1.29
N TYR A 16 -24.86 -0.90 2.03
CA TYR A 16 -24.28 -1.51 3.23
C TYR A 16 -23.94 -0.44 4.27
N SER A 17 -24.87 -0.26 5.22
CA SER A 17 -24.69 0.52 6.43
C SER A 17 -23.83 -0.25 7.43
N ALA A 18 -22.52 -0.37 7.18
CA ALA A 18 -21.60 -0.58 8.28
C ALA A 18 -21.85 0.55 9.29
N PRO A 19 -22.04 0.27 10.60
CA PRO A 19 -22.28 1.30 11.59
C PRO A 19 -21.10 2.27 11.57
N ARG A 20 -21.29 3.44 10.93
CA ARG A 20 -20.24 4.44 10.77
C ARG A 20 -20.02 5.07 12.12
N VAL A 21 -18.78 5.05 12.59
CA VAL A 21 -18.43 5.76 13.82
C VAL A 21 -18.44 7.24 13.49
N ILE A 22 -19.39 7.98 14.08
CA ILE A 22 -19.42 9.43 14.00
C ILE A 22 -18.31 9.93 14.92
N VAL A 23 -17.30 10.57 14.34
CA VAL A 23 -16.22 11.14 15.13
C VAL A 23 -16.69 12.47 15.73
N PRO A 24 -16.64 12.66 17.05
CA PRO A 24 -16.99 13.93 17.67
C PRO A 24 -16.01 15.03 17.24
N GLU A 25 -16.55 16.21 16.92
CA GLU A 25 -15.75 17.41 16.67
C GLU A 25 -15.23 17.95 18.01
N GLY A 26 -13.92 17.94 18.21
CA GLY A 26 -13.27 18.41 19.44
C GLY A 26 -11.75 18.43 19.31
N LYS A 27 -11.04 18.74 20.40
CA LYS A 27 -9.58 18.55 20.50
C LYS A 27 -9.31 17.57 21.64
N GLY A 28 -8.45 16.57 21.41
CA GLY A 28 -7.88 15.75 22.50
C GLY A 28 -7.82 14.24 22.24
N TRP A 29 -7.33 13.52 23.24
CA TRP A 29 -7.07 12.07 23.23
C TRP A 29 -8.32 11.23 22.93
N ARG A 30 -9.52 11.70 23.31
CA ARG A 30 -10.80 11.04 22.99
C ARG A 30 -11.11 11.03 21.50
N GLN A 31 -10.71 12.08 20.78
CA GLN A 31 -10.88 12.14 19.33
C GLN A 31 -9.90 11.20 18.63
N CYS A 32 -8.63 11.15 19.09
CA CYS A 32 -7.63 10.20 18.62
C CYS A 32 -8.13 8.76 18.76
N TRP A 33 -8.63 8.37 19.94
CA TRP A 33 -9.21 7.03 20.16
C TRP A 33 -10.42 6.73 19.26
N SER A 34 -11.17 7.74 18.83
CA SER A 34 -12.27 7.48 17.89
C SER A 34 -11.77 7.02 16.51
N TYR A 35 -10.61 7.53 16.08
CA TYR A 35 -9.98 7.16 14.82
C TYR A 35 -9.28 5.79 14.87
N VAL A 36 -8.66 5.43 16.00
CA VAL A 36 -7.93 4.16 16.16
C VAL A 36 -8.81 2.94 15.80
N GLY A 37 -8.25 2.04 14.98
CA GLY A 37 -8.84 0.80 14.47
C GLY A 37 -8.27 0.40 13.10
N PRO A 38 -8.55 1.16 12.02
CA PRO A 38 -8.18 0.81 10.65
C PRO A 38 -6.69 0.53 10.43
N GLY A 39 -5.80 1.32 11.04
CA GLY A 39 -4.36 1.16 10.91
C GLY A 39 -3.85 -0.14 11.52
N PHE A 40 -4.42 -0.58 12.65
CA PHE A 40 -4.09 -1.86 13.28
C PHE A 40 -4.55 -3.06 12.45
N LEU A 41 -5.71 -2.97 11.78
CA LEU A 41 -6.15 -4.01 10.84
C LEU A 41 -5.17 -4.15 9.67
N VAL A 42 -4.67 -3.04 9.14
CA VAL A 42 -3.71 -3.07 8.02
C VAL A 42 -2.34 -3.59 8.46
N ALA A 43 -1.90 -3.22 9.66
CA ALA A 43 -0.62 -3.65 10.22
C ALA A 43 -0.52 -5.17 10.43
N ILE A 44 -1.63 -5.88 10.64
CA ILE A 44 -1.62 -7.35 10.79
C ILE A 44 -1.02 -8.06 9.60
N ALA A 45 -1.25 -7.56 8.38
CA ALA A 45 -0.71 -8.22 7.21
C ALA A 45 0.81 -8.04 7.08
N TYR A 46 1.43 -7.17 7.88
CA TYR A 46 2.89 -7.04 8.01
C TYR A 46 3.48 -8.03 9.03
N ILE A 47 2.63 -8.79 9.73
CA ILE A 47 2.99 -9.74 10.79
C ILE A 47 2.36 -11.11 10.48
N ASP A 48 2.08 -11.39 9.21
CA ASP A 48 1.47 -12.64 8.77
C ASP A 48 2.52 -13.77 8.64
N PRO A 49 2.10 -15.04 8.45
CA PRO A 49 3.06 -16.15 8.32
C PRO A 49 3.99 -16.00 7.10
N ALA A 50 3.58 -15.28 6.06
CA ALA A 50 4.45 -15.02 4.90
C ALA A 50 5.65 -14.13 5.29
N ASN A 51 5.42 -13.08 6.08
CA ASN A 51 6.48 -12.25 6.62
C ASN A 51 7.41 -13.02 7.57
N PHE A 52 6.85 -13.91 8.41
CA PHE A 52 7.68 -14.75 9.31
C PHE A 52 8.68 -15.59 8.52
N GLU A 53 8.24 -16.21 7.42
CA GLU A 53 9.11 -17.05 6.59
C GLU A 53 10.26 -16.25 5.96
N SER A 54 10.00 -15.02 5.47
CA SER A 54 11.06 -14.16 4.93
C SER A 54 12.00 -13.62 6.00
N ASP A 55 11.47 -13.23 7.16
CA ASP A 55 12.24 -12.66 8.26
C ASP A 55 13.13 -13.71 8.93
N LEU A 56 12.62 -14.93 9.15
CA LEU A 56 13.40 -16.06 9.64
C LEU A 56 14.58 -16.35 8.71
N LYS A 57 14.35 -16.37 7.40
CA LYS A 57 15.41 -16.59 6.39
C LYS A 57 16.45 -15.48 6.37
N ALA A 58 16.00 -14.23 6.47
CA ALA A 58 16.89 -13.08 6.51
C ALA A 58 17.81 -13.13 7.74
N GLY A 59 17.25 -13.44 8.91
CA GLY A 59 18.00 -13.61 10.15
C GLY A 59 18.97 -14.78 10.09
N ALA A 60 18.51 -15.96 9.67
CA ALA A 60 19.35 -17.16 9.63
C ALA A 60 20.54 -17.04 8.67
N ALA A 61 20.31 -16.49 7.46
CA ALA A 61 21.35 -16.41 6.44
C ALA A 61 22.30 -15.21 6.61
N TYR A 62 21.81 -14.07 7.11
CA TYR A 62 22.55 -12.81 7.10
C TYR A 62 22.64 -12.10 8.47
N LYS A 63 22.24 -12.78 9.55
CA LYS A 63 22.20 -12.24 10.93
C LYS A 63 21.42 -10.92 10.96
N TYR A 64 22.10 -9.79 11.19
CA TYR A 64 21.47 -8.46 11.30
C TYR A 64 21.63 -7.60 10.03
N THR A 65 22.34 -8.09 9.02
CA THR A 65 22.77 -7.28 7.86
C THR A 65 21.61 -6.78 7.01
N LEU A 66 20.46 -7.47 7.02
CA LEU A 66 19.28 -7.13 6.20
C LEU A 66 18.21 -6.31 6.94
N LEU A 67 18.46 -5.90 8.19
CA LEU A 67 17.49 -5.11 8.97
C LEU A 67 17.19 -3.75 8.33
N TRP A 68 18.19 -3.09 7.72
CA TRP A 68 17.97 -1.85 6.98
C TRP A 68 16.96 -2.02 5.83
N ALA A 69 16.95 -3.19 5.16
CA ALA A 69 16.03 -3.47 4.06
C ALA A 69 14.60 -3.65 4.57
N LEU A 70 14.42 -4.32 5.72
CA LEU A 70 13.13 -4.43 6.41
C LEU A 70 12.59 -3.04 6.81
N LEU A 71 13.44 -2.18 7.39
CA LEU A 71 13.05 -0.84 7.79
C LEU A 71 12.66 0.02 6.59
N LEU A 72 13.44 -0.03 5.52
CA LEU A 72 13.13 0.67 4.27
C LEU A 72 11.81 0.17 3.66
N ALA A 73 11.60 -1.15 3.64
CA ALA A 73 10.36 -1.75 3.15
C ALA A 73 9.15 -1.35 4.00
N SER A 74 9.30 -1.27 5.32
CA SER A 74 8.24 -0.86 6.24
C SER A 74 7.92 0.63 6.12
N LEU A 75 8.95 1.48 5.91
CA LEU A 75 8.77 2.90 5.65
C LEU A 75 8.09 3.14 4.30
N ALA A 76 8.50 2.40 3.27
CA ALA A 76 7.84 2.35 1.97
C ALA A 76 6.36 1.91 2.09
N GLY A 77 6.10 0.89 2.90
CA GLY A 77 4.75 0.43 3.26
C GLY A 77 3.92 1.53 3.91
N LEU A 78 4.43 2.17 4.96
CA LEU A 78 3.78 3.32 5.63
C LEU A 78 3.45 4.42 4.62
N PHE A 79 4.40 4.75 3.76
CA PHE A 79 4.22 5.77 2.75
C PHE A 79 3.11 5.42 1.74
N ILE A 80 3.15 4.24 1.10
CA ILE A 80 2.11 3.83 0.14
C ILE A 80 0.75 3.69 0.84
N GLN A 81 0.71 3.11 2.04
CA GLN A 81 -0.54 2.93 2.79
C GLN A 81 -1.17 4.27 3.19
N SER A 82 -0.35 5.30 3.47
CA SER A 82 -0.86 6.66 3.71
C SER A 82 -1.54 7.26 2.48
N LEU A 83 -1.04 6.96 1.26
CA LEU A 83 -1.67 7.39 0.02
C LEU A 83 -3.02 6.71 -0.18
N SER A 84 -3.10 5.41 0.11
CA SER A 84 -4.36 4.64 0.06
C SER A 84 -5.40 5.18 1.05
N ALA A 85 -4.99 5.46 2.29
CA ALA A 85 -5.86 6.08 3.30
C ALA A 85 -6.35 7.45 2.84
N ASN A 86 -5.45 8.30 2.34
CA ASN A 86 -5.79 9.64 1.87
C ASN A 86 -6.77 9.62 0.70
N LEU A 87 -6.62 8.68 -0.23
CA LEU A 87 -7.57 8.50 -1.33
C LEU A 87 -8.98 8.24 -0.78
N GLY A 88 -9.11 7.31 0.17
CA GLY A 88 -10.40 6.99 0.81
C GLY A 88 -11.00 8.18 1.56
N ILE A 89 -10.21 8.85 2.41
CA ILE A 89 -10.67 9.98 3.25
C ILE A 89 -11.10 11.18 2.40
N VAL A 90 -10.35 11.52 1.35
CA VAL A 90 -10.63 12.70 0.52
C VAL A 90 -11.80 12.47 -0.42
N THR A 91 -11.86 11.30 -1.07
CA THR A 91 -12.82 11.06 -2.15
C THR A 91 -14.11 10.37 -1.69
N GLY A 92 -14.13 9.83 -0.47
CA GLY A 92 -15.26 9.05 0.04
C GLY A 92 -15.46 7.68 -0.65
N LYS A 93 -14.57 7.29 -1.56
CA LYS A 93 -14.62 6.05 -2.33
C LYS A 93 -13.30 5.30 -2.20
N HIS A 94 -13.36 3.98 -2.15
CA HIS A 94 -12.16 3.15 -2.03
C HIS A 94 -11.51 2.88 -3.40
N LEU A 95 -10.25 2.41 -3.39
CA LEU A 95 -9.41 2.29 -4.59
C LEU A 95 -10.07 1.45 -5.71
N ALA A 96 -10.72 0.34 -5.36
CA ALA A 96 -11.40 -0.54 -6.33
C ALA A 96 -12.57 0.16 -7.05
N GLN A 97 -13.33 1.03 -6.36
CA GLN A 97 -14.39 1.83 -6.98
C GLN A 97 -13.81 2.84 -7.97
N HIS A 98 -12.69 3.48 -7.64
CA HIS A 98 -12.01 4.40 -8.56
C HIS A 98 -11.50 3.68 -9.81
N CYS A 99 -10.98 2.46 -9.67
CA CYS A 99 -10.59 1.64 -10.80
C CYS A 99 -11.80 1.34 -11.70
N ARG A 100 -12.94 0.94 -11.12
CA ARG A 100 -14.17 0.66 -11.86
C ARG A 100 -14.69 1.88 -12.64
N LEU A 101 -14.68 3.06 -12.02
CA LEU A 101 -15.16 4.29 -12.66
C LEU A 101 -14.23 4.73 -13.80
N GLU A 102 -12.93 4.47 -13.69
CA GLU A 102 -11.94 4.92 -14.68
C GLU A 102 -11.75 3.94 -15.85
N TYR A 103 -11.73 2.64 -15.56
CA TYR A 103 -11.34 1.61 -16.52
C TYR A 103 -12.54 0.99 -17.25
N PRO A 104 -12.41 0.66 -18.54
CA PRO A 104 -13.45 -0.05 -19.25
C PRO A 104 -13.62 -1.45 -18.66
N TRP A 105 -14.81 -2.04 -18.85
CA TRP A 105 -15.21 -3.29 -18.20
C TRP A 105 -14.17 -4.42 -18.33
N ALA A 106 -13.50 -4.57 -19.48
CA ALA A 106 -12.51 -5.62 -19.70
C ALA A 106 -11.27 -5.46 -18.82
N LEU A 107 -10.69 -4.24 -18.77
CA LEU A 107 -9.54 -3.96 -17.91
C LEU A 107 -9.92 -4.09 -16.43
N ASN A 108 -11.11 -3.61 -16.08
CA ASN A 108 -11.64 -3.69 -14.74
C ASN A 108 -11.79 -5.16 -14.27
N PHE A 109 -12.27 -6.04 -15.15
CA PHE A 109 -12.35 -7.48 -14.88
C PHE A 109 -10.97 -8.14 -14.73
N VAL A 110 -10.00 -7.78 -15.57
CA VAL A 110 -8.63 -8.30 -15.45
C VAL A 110 -7.97 -7.84 -14.14
N LEU A 111 -8.11 -6.56 -13.76
CA LEU A 111 -7.61 -6.05 -12.50
C LEU A 111 -8.28 -6.71 -11.30
N TRP A 112 -9.58 -6.98 -11.38
CA TRP A 112 -10.29 -7.77 -10.37
C TRP A 112 -9.71 -9.18 -10.25
N LEU A 113 -9.50 -9.87 -11.37
CA LEU A 113 -8.94 -11.23 -11.35
C LEU A 113 -7.55 -11.25 -10.71
N ILE A 114 -6.68 -10.30 -11.06
CA ILE A 114 -5.35 -10.17 -10.45
C ILE A 114 -5.47 -9.89 -8.94
N ALA A 115 -6.37 -8.99 -8.54
CA ALA A 115 -6.59 -8.67 -7.13
C ALA A 115 -7.11 -9.88 -6.34
N GLU A 116 -8.05 -10.65 -6.89
CA GLU A 116 -8.58 -11.86 -6.25
C GLU A 116 -7.52 -12.97 -6.16
N LEU A 117 -6.71 -13.15 -7.21
CA LEU A 117 -5.56 -14.06 -7.17
C LEU A 117 -4.55 -13.66 -6.09
N ASN A 118 -4.30 -12.36 -5.90
CA ASN A 118 -3.44 -11.87 -4.82
C ASN A 118 -4.03 -12.15 -3.43
N ILE A 119 -5.35 -12.03 -3.27
CA ILE A 119 -6.02 -12.37 -2.00
C ILE A 119 -5.88 -13.87 -1.71
N ILE A 120 -6.12 -14.72 -2.72
CA ILE A 120 -5.95 -16.18 -2.58
C ILE A 120 -4.49 -16.53 -2.27
N ALA A 121 -3.53 -15.92 -2.97
CA ALA A 121 -2.10 -16.13 -2.72
C ALA A 121 -1.73 -15.70 -1.29
N SER A 122 -2.33 -14.65 -0.75
CA SER A 122 -2.13 -14.24 0.63
C SER A 122 -2.76 -15.21 1.65
N ASP A 123 -3.88 -15.84 1.30
CA ASP A 123 -4.63 -16.73 2.21
C ASP A 123 -3.93 -18.09 2.41
N ILE A 124 -3.19 -18.57 1.39
CA ILE A 124 -2.46 -19.85 1.45
C ILE A 124 -1.43 -19.88 2.59
N PRO A 125 -0.50 -18.91 2.75
CA PRO A 125 0.39 -18.85 3.90
C PRO A 125 -0.31 -18.83 5.26
N GLN A 126 -1.52 -18.26 5.34
CA GLN A 126 -2.29 -18.17 6.57
C GLN A 126 -2.87 -19.53 6.96
N VAL A 127 -3.41 -20.26 5.98
CA VAL A 127 -3.86 -21.66 6.12
C VAL A 127 -2.68 -22.55 6.54
N VAL A 128 -1.57 -22.48 5.81
CA VAL A 128 -0.40 -23.33 6.05
C VAL A 128 0.25 -22.98 7.39
N GLY A 129 0.40 -21.69 7.73
CA GLY A 129 0.95 -21.23 9.00
C GLY A 129 0.09 -21.66 10.19
N THR A 130 -1.24 -21.55 10.10
CA THR A 130 -2.17 -22.05 11.11
C THR A 130 -2.04 -23.57 11.25
N ALA A 131 -1.95 -24.31 10.14
CA ALA A 131 -1.80 -25.76 10.17
C ALA A 131 -0.46 -26.18 10.81
N PHE A 132 0.63 -25.46 10.55
CA PHE A 132 1.90 -25.65 11.25
C PHE A 132 1.75 -25.35 12.75
N ALA A 133 1.13 -24.24 13.14
CA ALA A 133 0.91 -23.93 14.54
C ALA A 133 0.14 -25.04 15.27
N LEU A 134 -0.92 -25.58 14.65
CA LEU A 134 -1.68 -26.70 15.20
C LEU A 134 -0.85 -27.99 15.28
N ASN A 135 -0.02 -28.26 14.27
CA ASN A 135 0.89 -29.40 14.29
C ASN A 135 1.91 -29.30 15.42
N LEU A 136 2.45 -28.11 15.66
CA LEU A 136 3.50 -27.90 16.66
C LEU A 136 2.96 -27.82 18.08
N LEU A 137 1.76 -27.24 18.29
CA LEU A 137 1.15 -27.11 19.62
C LEU A 137 0.42 -28.38 20.06
N PHE A 138 -0.38 -28.97 19.18
CA PHE A 138 -1.30 -30.07 19.52
C PHE A 138 -0.90 -31.40 18.89
N HIS A 139 0.22 -31.46 18.17
CA HIS A 139 0.72 -32.67 17.50
C HIS A 139 -0.28 -33.24 16.47
N ILE A 140 -1.14 -32.36 15.91
CA ILE A 140 -2.13 -32.70 14.88
C ILE A 140 -1.41 -32.81 13.52
N PRO A 141 -1.63 -33.85 12.69
CA PRO A 141 -0.94 -33.97 11.41
C PRO A 141 -1.30 -32.80 10.47
N LEU A 142 -0.35 -32.36 9.64
CA LEU A 142 -0.46 -31.16 8.82
C LEU A 142 -1.73 -31.11 7.94
N TRP A 143 -2.08 -32.23 7.30
CA TRP A 143 -3.29 -32.32 6.46
C TRP A 143 -4.58 -32.10 7.27
N ALA A 144 -4.64 -32.61 8.50
CA ALA A 144 -5.79 -32.40 9.39
C ALA A 144 -5.81 -30.95 9.90
N GLY A 145 -4.64 -30.38 10.19
CA GLY A 145 -4.49 -28.97 10.51
C GLY A 145 -5.07 -28.07 9.41
N VAL A 146 -4.71 -28.33 8.14
CA VAL A 146 -5.24 -27.61 6.97
C VAL A 146 -6.77 -27.72 6.90
N LEU A 147 -7.36 -28.90 7.11
CA LEU A 147 -8.82 -29.06 7.12
C LEU A 147 -9.50 -28.30 8.27
N ILE A 148 -8.89 -28.30 9.47
CA ILE A 148 -9.39 -27.56 10.63
C ILE A 148 -9.40 -26.05 10.36
N THR A 149 -8.45 -25.53 9.56
CA THR A 149 -8.46 -24.12 9.15
C THR A 149 -9.65 -23.74 8.28
N GLY A 150 -10.33 -24.72 7.65
CA GLY A 150 -11.61 -24.50 6.99
C GLY A 150 -12.69 -24.13 8.02
N CYS A 151 -12.75 -24.85 9.14
CA CYS A 151 -13.65 -24.54 10.24
C CYS A 151 -13.34 -23.19 10.91
N SER A 152 -12.06 -22.77 10.95
CA SER A 152 -11.69 -21.48 11.54
C SER A 152 -12.29 -20.29 10.77
N THR A 153 -12.54 -20.43 9.46
CA THR A 153 -13.25 -19.38 8.70
C THR A 153 -14.71 -19.23 9.11
N LEU A 154 -15.39 -20.33 9.48
CA LEU A 154 -16.75 -20.29 9.99
C LEU A 154 -16.81 -19.60 11.35
N LEU A 155 -15.82 -19.85 12.21
CA LEU A 155 -15.68 -19.17 13.49
C LEU A 155 -15.46 -17.66 13.30
N LEU A 156 -14.64 -17.29 12.32
CA LEU A 156 -14.33 -15.91 11.99
C LEU A 156 -15.53 -15.17 11.40
N LEU A 157 -16.29 -15.82 10.52
CA LEU A 157 -17.59 -15.34 10.02
C LEU A 157 -18.61 -15.12 11.15
N ALA A 158 -18.60 -15.97 12.18
CA ALA A 158 -19.42 -15.76 13.37
C ALA A 158 -18.96 -14.51 14.15
N LEU A 159 -17.66 -14.21 14.15
CA LEU A 159 -17.07 -13.04 14.78
C LEU A 159 -17.40 -11.72 14.06
N GLU A 160 -17.47 -11.73 12.73
CA GLU A 160 -17.87 -10.56 11.94
C GLU A 160 -19.28 -10.04 12.32
N ARG A 161 -20.16 -10.91 12.84
CA ARG A 161 -21.51 -10.53 13.31
C ARG A 161 -21.50 -9.60 14.52
N PHE A 162 -20.39 -9.51 15.27
CA PHE A 162 -20.30 -8.68 16.48
C PHE A 162 -19.96 -7.20 16.18
N GLY A 163 -19.72 -6.83 14.92
CA GLY A 163 -19.46 -5.45 14.50
C GLY A 163 -17.98 -5.05 14.49
N ALA A 164 -17.69 -3.86 13.95
CA ALA A 164 -16.32 -3.42 13.65
C ALA A 164 -15.44 -3.17 14.89
N ARG A 165 -15.99 -2.55 15.95
CA ARG A 165 -15.24 -2.21 17.17
C ARG A 165 -14.67 -3.41 17.94
N PRO A 166 -15.44 -4.47 18.26
CA PRO A 166 -14.87 -5.63 18.93
C PRO A 166 -13.86 -6.38 18.06
N LEU A 167 -14.04 -6.36 16.73
CA LEU A 167 -13.08 -6.94 15.80
C LEU A 167 -11.75 -6.16 15.78
N GLU A 168 -11.79 -4.83 15.72
CA GLU A 168 -10.61 -3.95 15.88
C GLU A 168 -9.89 -4.23 17.21
N ALA A 169 -10.62 -4.38 18.32
CA ALA A 169 -10.05 -4.66 19.63
C ALA A 169 -9.40 -6.06 19.72
N LEU A 170 -10.04 -7.09 19.14
CA LEU A 170 -9.48 -8.42 19.03
C LEU A 170 -8.18 -8.42 18.22
N MET A 171 -8.16 -7.68 17.11
CA MET A 171 -6.98 -7.54 16.27
C MET A 171 -5.82 -6.87 17.00
N ALA A 172 -6.09 -5.78 17.71
CA ALA A 172 -5.09 -5.14 18.56
C ALA A 172 -4.56 -6.10 19.64
N LEU A 173 -5.43 -6.90 20.26
CA LEU A 173 -5.03 -7.92 21.23
C LEU A 173 -4.11 -9.00 20.61
N LEU A 174 -4.44 -9.50 19.43
CA LEU A 174 -3.62 -10.50 18.72
C LEU A 174 -2.25 -9.94 18.34
N VAL A 175 -2.18 -8.70 17.86
CA VAL A 175 -0.91 -8.02 17.57
C VAL A 175 -0.06 -7.86 18.83
N LEU A 176 -0.67 -7.44 19.95
CA LEU A 176 0.03 -7.31 21.22
C LEU A 176 0.50 -8.67 21.77
N LEU A 177 -0.27 -9.74 21.56
CA LEU A 177 0.13 -11.10 21.91
C LEU A 177 1.37 -11.53 21.12
N ILE A 178 1.36 -11.34 19.79
CA ILE A 178 2.51 -11.67 18.93
C ILE A 178 3.74 -10.85 19.33
N ALA A 179 3.56 -9.54 19.56
CA ALA A 179 4.62 -8.67 20.06
C ALA A 179 5.19 -9.15 21.39
N GLY A 180 4.33 -9.51 22.34
CA GLY A 180 4.74 -10.06 23.63
C GLY A 180 5.58 -11.33 23.50
N CYS A 181 5.16 -12.26 22.63
CA CYS A 181 5.89 -13.50 22.36
C CYS A 181 7.30 -13.23 21.81
N PHE A 182 7.41 -12.51 20.69
CA PHE A 182 8.71 -12.29 20.03
C PHE A 182 9.63 -11.33 20.78
N VAL A 183 9.10 -10.32 21.47
CA VAL A 183 9.92 -9.45 22.31
C VAL A 183 10.47 -10.24 23.51
N ALA A 184 9.67 -11.13 24.12
CA ALA A 184 10.17 -11.98 25.20
C ALA A 184 11.26 -12.95 24.72
N GLU A 185 11.09 -13.57 23.55
CA GLU A 185 12.12 -14.41 22.92
C GLU A 185 13.39 -13.61 22.59
N MET A 186 13.24 -12.41 22.00
CA MET A 186 14.36 -11.54 21.66
C MET A 186 15.15 -11.12 22.90
N VAL A 187 14.49 -10.69 23.98
CA VAL A 187 15.17 -10.29 25.23
C VAL A 187 15.96 -11.45 25.85
N LYS A 188 15.53 -12.70 25.62
CA LYS A 188 16.21 -13.90 26.11
C LYS A 188 17.32 -14.38 25.18
N ALA A 189 17.11 -14.29 23.87
CA ALA A 189 18.07 -14.71 22.85
C ALA A 189 19.25 -13.74 22.74
N LEU A 190 18.97 -12.43 22.81
CA LEU A 190 19.93 -11.39 22.51
C LEU A 190 20.87 -11.15 23.69
N GLN A 191 22.16 -11.39 23.46
CA GLN A 191 23.20 -11.06 24.44
C GLN A 191 23.49 -9.55 24.41
N PRO A 192 23.90 -8.93 25.53
CA PRO A 192 24.21 -7.49 25.57
C PRO A 192 25.26 -7.04 24.55
N SER A 193 26.18 -7.94 24.17
CA SER A 193 27.22 -7.70 23.15
C SER A 193 26.67 -7.55 21.73
N ASP A 194 25.56 -8.19 21.40
CA ASP A 194 24.99 -8.20 20.04
C ASP A 194 24.10 -6.98 19.74
N VAL A 195 23.69 -6.23 20.77
CA VAL A 195 22.80 -5.06 20.61
C VAL A 195 23.45 -3.99 19.73
N GLY A 196 24.77 -3.78 19.85
CA GLY A 196 25.50 -2.85 19.00
C GLY A 196 25.50 -3.26 17.52
N GLU A 197 25.60 -4.57 17.23
CA GLU A 197 25.54 -5.09 15.87
C GLU A 197 24.13 -5.00 15.28
N LEU A 198 23.10 -5.19 16.10
CA LEU A 198 21.70 -5.03 15.70
C LEU A 198 21.43 -3.59 15.23
N PHE A 199 21.79 -2.59 16.03
CA PHE A 199 21.64 -1.18 15.66
C PHE A 199 22.47 -0.82 14.41
N LYS A 200 23.68 -1.39 14.28
CA LYS A 200 24.50 -1.20 13.08
C LYS A 200 23.83 -1.79 11.84
N GLY A 201 23.23 -2.98 11.94
CA GLY A 201 22.50 -3.63 10.85
C GLY A 201 21.22 -2.89 10.42
N MET A 202 20.61 -2.13 11.34
CA MET A 202 19.45 -1.28 11.05
C MET A 202 19.82 -0.02 10.24
N VAL A 203 21.01 0.55 10.48
CA VAL A 203 21.40 1.86 9.92
C VAL A 203 22.31 1.73 8.70
N VAL A 204 23.18 0.71 8.67
CA VAL A 204 24.22 0.60 7.65
C VAL A 204 23.76 -0.34 6.52
N PRO A 205 23.47 0.17 5.31
CA PRO A 205 23.12 -0.69 4.19
C PRO A 205 24.35 -1.48 3.75
N GLN A 206 24.29 -2.80 3.89
CA GLN A 206 25.31 -3.72 3.43
C GLN A 206 24.65 -4.87 2.65
N LEU A 207 25.08 -5.07 1.40
CA LEU A 207 24.71 -6.21 0.58
C LEU A 207 25.99 -7.01 0.32
N LYS A 208 26.11 -8.17 0.96
CA LYS A 208 27.31 -9.02 0.86
C LYS A 208 27.34 -9.80 -0.46
N ASP A 209 26.19 -10.32 -0.89
CA ASP A 209 26.08 -11.24 -2.03
C ASP A 209 24.78 -11.03 -2.83
N LEU A 210 24.73 -11.60 -4.04
CA LEU A 210 23.51 -11.67 -4.87
C LEU A 210 22.36 -12.41 -4.16
N GLY A 211 22.66 -13.39 -3.31
CA GLY A 211 21.67 -14.04 -2.45
C GLY A 211 21.03 -13.08 -1.44
N ALA A 212 21.79 -12.12 -0.91
CA ALA A 212 21.29 -11.13 0.04
C ALA A 212 20.29 -10.18 -0.65
N LEU A 213 20.54 -9.86 -1.91
CA LEU A 213 19.60 -9.07 -2.73
C LEU A 213 18.29 -9.83 -2.94
N ALA A 214 18.33 -11.13 -3.24
CA ALA A 214 17.13 -11.94 -3.40
C ALA A 214 16.29 -12.00 -2.12
N VAL A 215 16.93 -12.17 -0.96
CA VAL A 215 16.24 -12.14 0.34
C VAL A 215 15.70 -10.74 0.65
N ALA A 216 16.44 -9.67 0.35
CA ALA A 216 15.96 -8.29 0.53
C ALA A 216 14.72 -7.99 -0.34
N ILE A 217 14.71 -8.46 -1.59
CA ILE A 217 13.53 -8.36 -2.48
C ILE A 217 12.37 -9.17 -1.91
N SER A 218 12.62 -10.36 -1.36
CA SER A 218 11.60 -11.17 -0.70
C SER A 218 10.99 -10.47 0.52
N ILE A 219 11.79 -9.81 1.36
CA ILE A 219 11.30 -9.00 2.49
C ILE A 219 10.39 -7.88 1.97
N LEU A 220 10.84 -7.17 0.92
CA LEU A 220 10.08 -6.06 0.35
C LEU A 220 8.72 -6.53 -0.22
N GLY A 221 8.72 -7.65 -0.96
CA GLY A 221 7.49 -8.24 -1.52
C GLY A 221 6.53 -8.81 -0.47
N ALA A 222 7.05 -9.38 0.62
CA ALA A 222 6.24 -9.85 1.74
C ALA A 222 5.64 -8.68 2.56
N THR A 223 6.40 -7.59 2.69
CA THR A 223 6.02 -6.40 3.47
C THR A 223 4.92 -5.58 2.77
N VAL A 224 5.04 -5.36 1.45
CA VAL A 224 4.11 -4.49 0.71
C VAL A 224 3.05 -5.32 -0.01
N MET A 225 1.95 -5.60 0.69
CA MET A 225 0.85 -6.42 0.13
C MET A 225 -0.16 -5.61 -0.71
N PRO A 226 -0.50 -6.04 -1.95
CA PRO A 226 -1.44 -5.33 -2.81
C PRO A 226 -2.86 -5.25 -2.25
N HIS A 227 -3.37 -6.35 -1.68
CA HIS A 227 -4.75 -6.40 -1.19
C HIS A 227 -4.99 -5.41 -0.03
N ASN A 228 -3.93 -5.12 0.76
CA ASN A 228 -3.98 -4.11 1.81
C ASN A 228 -4.18 -2.70 1.28
N LEU A 229 -3.74 -2.38 0.06
CA LEU A 229 -3.99 -1.08 -0.55
C LEU A 229 -5.48 -0.86 -0.81
N PHE A 230 -6.20 -1.92 -1.23
CA PHE A 230 -7.65 -1.85 -1.37
C PHE A 230 -8.34 -1.80 -0.01
N LEU A 231 -7.92 -2.66 0.92
CA LEU A 231 -8.47 -2.74 2.28
C LEU A 231 -8.37 -1.40 3.01
N HIS A 232 -7.18 -0.78 3.05
CA HIS A 232 -6.98 0.44 3.83
C HIS A 232 -7.83 1.59 3.32
N SER A 233 -7.88 1.79 2.00
CA SER A 233 -8.74 2.81 1.37
C SER A 233 -10.23 2.63 1.67
N ALA A 234 -10.67 1.41 2.02
CA ALA A 234 -12.05 1.13 2.40
C ALA A 234 -12.29 1.25 3.90
N LEU A 235 -11.35 0.77 4.75
CA LEU A 235 -11.51 0.81 6.20
C LEU A 235 -11.59 2.24 6.75
N VAL A 236 -10.86 3.19 6.15
CA VAL A 236 -10.92 4.60 6.55
C VAL A 236 -12.30 5.22 6.35
N LEU A 237 -13.12 4.69 5.43
CA LEU A 237 -14.50 5.14 5.18
C LEU A 237 -15.46 4.79 6.33
N SER A 238 -15.07 3.90 7.23
CA SER A 238 -15.85 3.58 8.44
C SER A 238 -15.95 4.76 9.42
N ARG A 239 -15.04 5.74 9.29
CA ARG A 239 -14.97 6.94 10.14
C ARG A 239 -15.63 8.11 9.42
N LYS A 240 -16.81 8.55 9.89
CA LYS A 240 -17.54 9.68 9.29
C LYS A 240 -16.97 11.00 9.80
N HIS A 241 -16.50 11.85 8.89
CA HIS A 241 -16.06 13.22 9.17
C HIS A 241 -17.03 14.25 8.58
N ALA A 242 -16.95 15.50 9.03
CA ALA A 242 -17.91 16.56 8.68
C ALA A 242 -17.80 17.08 7.23
N GLY A 243 -16.85 16.60 6.43
CA GLY A 243 -16.67 17.01 5.02
C GLY A 243 -16.13 18.44 4.82
N THR A 244 -15.65 19.10 5.88
CA THR A 244 -14.95 20.39 5.81
C THR A 244 -13.45 20.17 5.55
N THR A 245 -12.78 21.18 4.99
CA THR A 245 -11.35 21.12 4.66
C THR A 245 -10.51 20.80 5.89
N ARG A 246 -10.88 21.42 7.02
CA ARG A 246 -10.22 21.20 8.32
C ARG A 246 -10.46 19.78 8.82
N ALA A 247 -11.68 19.25 8.72
CA ALA A 247 -12.00 17.90 9.16
C ALA A 247 -11.24 16.84 8.35
N ILE A 248 -11.14 17.01 7.03
CA ILE A 248 -10.36 16.12 6.14
C ILE A 248 -8.89 16.13 6.53
N ARG A 249 -8.28 17.32 6.70
CA ARG A 249 -6.86 17.42 7.12
C ARG A 249 -6.63 16.78 8.49
N THR A 250 -7.55 16.96 9.44
CA THR A 250 -7.47 16.32 10.76
C THR A 250 -7.62 14.80 10.67
N ALA A 251 -8.55 14.29 9.85
CA ALA A 251 -8.75 12.86 9.63
C ALA A 251 -7.51 12.20 9.00
N THR A 252 -6.94 12.81 7.96
CA THR A 252 -5.68 12.37 7.34
C THR A 252 -4.53 12.33 8.34
N HIS A 253 -4.38 13.36 9.18
CA HIS A 253 -3.30 13.41 10.17
C HIS A 253 -3.43 12.32 11.23
N TYR A 254 -4.64 12.09 11.77
CA TYR A 254 -4.86 11.02 12.75
C TYR A 254 -4.72 9.63 12.13
N SER A 255 -5.20 9.43 10.90
CA SER A 255 -5.04 8.17 10.18
C SER A 255 -3.56 7.85 9.92
N LEU A 256 -2.75 8.85 9.56
CA LEU A 256 -1.31 8.69 9.40
C LEU A 256 -0.62 8.33 10.72
N LEU A 257 -0.94 9.02 11.81
CA LEU A 257 -0.35 8.76 13.13
C LEU A 257 -0.69 7.36 13.62
N GLU A 258 -1.93 6.94 13.45
CA GLU A 258 -2.38 5.59 13.80
C GLU A 258 -1.66 4.52 12.97
N LEU A 259 -1.62 4.69 11.64
CA LEU A 259 -0.91 3.76 10.75
C LEU A 259 0.58 3.69 11.11
N ALA A 260 1.22 4.83 11.38
CA ALA A 260 2.62 4.88 11.78
C ALA A 260 2.87 4.13 13.09
N LEU A 261 1.99 4.29 14.09
CA LEU A 261 2.09 3.56 15.35
C LEU A 261 1.93 2.05 15.15
N ALA A 262 0.93 1.63 14.36
CA ALA A 262 0.65 0.22 14.11
C ALA A 262 1.78 -0.47 13.32
N LEU A 263 2.31 0.20 12.28
CA LEU A 263 3.47 -0.30 11.53
C LEU A 263 4.77 -0.25 12.33
N PHE A 264 4.93 0.71 13.24
CA PHE A 264 6.07 0.71 14.16
C PHE A 264 6.09 -0.52 15.07
N ILE A 265 4.93 -0.92 15.60
CA ILE A 265 4.79 -2.18 16.36
C ILE A 265 5.13 -3.38 15.47
N SER A 266 4.68 -3.38 14.21
CA SER A 266 4.99 -4.45 13.25
C SER A 266 6.49 -4.55 12.97
N VAL A 267 7.18 -3.43 12.80
CA VAL A 267 8.64 -3.37 12.66
C VAL A 267 9.34 -3.97 13.87
N ILE A 268 8.88 -3.66 15.09
CA ILE A 268 9.48 -4.25 16.31
C ILE A 268 9.37 -5.78 16.27
N ILE A 269 8.23 -6.32 15.84
CA ILE A 269 8.02 -7.77 15.73
C ILE A 269 8.95 -8.37 14.68
N ASN A 270 9.00 -7.79 13.48
CA ASN A 270 9.81 -8.31 12.38
C ASN A 270 11.32 -8.23 12.71
N VAL A 271 11.76 -7.13 13.36
CA VAL A 271 13.12 -7.01 13.91
C VAL A 271 13.39 -8.09 14.96
N ALA A 272 12.45 -8.36 15.86
CA ALA A 272 12.59 -9.41 16.87
C ALA A 272 12.72 -10.80 16.23
N ILE A 273 11.94 -11.12 15.19
CA ILE A 273 12.04 -12.39 14.45
C ILE A 273 13.41 -12.54 13.79
N ILE A 274 13.87 -11.51 13.06
CA ILE A 274 15.21 -11.51 12.43
C ILE A 274 16.31 -11.65 13.48
N ALA A 275 16.19 -10.92 14.60
CA ALA A 275 17.18 -10.95 15.66
C ALA A 275 17.27 -12.33 16.34
N VAL A 276 16.12 -12.93 16.65
CA VAL A 276 16.04 -14.27 17.24
C VAL A 276 16.58 -15.33 16.27
N ALA A 277 16.20 -15.31 14.99
CA ALA A 277 16.74 -16.24 14.01
C ALA A 277 18.25 -16.06 13.82
N GLY A 278 18.73 -14.81 13.74
CA GLY A 278 20.14 -14.49 13.58
C GLY A 278 21.00 -14.91 14.77
N THR A 279 20.55 -14.66 16.00
CA THR A 279 21.25 -15.08 17.22
C THR A 279 21.34 -16.61 17.33
N VAL A 280 20.21 -17.29 17.14
CA VAL A 280 20.14 -18.76 17.28
C VAL A 280 21.00 -19.45 16.22
N CYS A 281 20.89 -19.05 14.96
CA CYS A 281 21.62 -19.68 13.85
C CYS A 281 23.11 -19.32 13.78
N ASN A 282 23.55 -18.25 14.45
CA ASN A 282 24.96 -17.87 14.53
C ASN A 282 25.56 -18.13 15.93
N SER A 283 24.86 -18.89 16.78
CA SER A 283 25.35 -19.25 18.10
C SER A 283 26.49 -20.28 18.02
N ALA A 284 27.47 -20.18 18.93
CA ALA A 284 28.65 -21.05 18.92
C ALA A 284 28.35 -22.52 19.30
N SER A 285 27.15 -22.80 19.83
CA SER A 285 26.74 -24.10 20.37
C SER A 285 25.48 -24.63 19.67
N LEU A 286 25.55 -24.81 18.35
CA LEU A 286 24.46 -25.40 17.57
C LEU A 286 24.41 -26.93 17.77
N PRO A 287 23.23 -27.52 18.05
CA PRO A 287 23.09 -28.97 18.10
C PRO A 287 23.37 -29.62 16.72
N PRO A 288 23.78 -30.89 16.68
CA PRO A 288 24.06 -31.59 15.42
C PRO A 288 22.81 -31.64 14.53
N GLY A 289 22.92 -31.15 13.30
CA GLY A 289 21.80 -30.99 12.35
C GLY A 289 21.14 -29.61 12.34
N ALA A 290 21.38 -28.76 13.35
CA ALA A 290 20.83 -27.41 13.39
C ALA A 290 21.45 -26.47 12.33
N ALA A 291 22.70 -26.73 11.90
CA ALA A 291 23.33 -25.97 10.82
C ALA A 291 22.58 -26.13 9.49
N GLU A 292 22.11 -27.34 9.16
CA GLU A 292 21.30 -27.59 7.96
C GLU A 292 19.90 -26.95 8.08
N ALA A 293 19.31 -27.01 9.28
CA ALA A 293 18.05 -26.33 9.58
C ALA A 293 18.16 -24.81 9.45
N CYS A 294 19.30 -24.21 9.78
CA CYS A 294 19.57 -22.78 9.60
C CYS A 294 19.81 -22.40 8.14
N ALA A 295 20.47 -23.26 7.35
CA ALA A 295 20.68 -23.01 5.92
C ALA A 295 19.36 -22.97 5.13
N ASN A 296 18.39 -23.80 5.52
CA ASN A 296 17.05 -23.86 4.91
C ASN A 296 15.97 -23.63 5.96
N ILE A 297 16.07 -22.54 6.71
CA ILE A 297 15.10 -22.25 7.76
C ILE A 297 13.72 -22.02 7.16
N SER A 298 12.72 -22.60 7.82
CA SER A 298 11.30 -22.47 7.51
C SER A 298 10.51 -22.50 8.81
N ILE A 299 9.26 -22.04 8.76
CA ILE A 299 8.36 -22.03 9.94
C ILE A 299 8.32 -23.39 10.67
N SER A 300 8.32 -24.51 9.93
CA SER A 300 8.29 -25.86 10.52
C SER A 300 9.54 -26.18 11.33
N ASN A 301 10.72 -25.79 10.85
CA ASN A 301 12.00 -26.11 11.48
C ASN A 301 12.40 -25.06 12.52
N ALA A 302 11.96 -23.81 12.34
CA ALA A 302 12.23 -22.71 13.26
C ALA A 302 11.70 -23.00 14.67
N TYR A 303 10.48 -23.57 14.78
CA TYR A 303 9.93 -23.98 16.07
C TYR A 303 10.84 -24.99 16.79
N VAL A 304 11.29 -26.03 16.09
CA VAL A 304 12.12 -27.09 16.67
C VAL A 304 13.46 -26.51 17.10
N LEU A 305 14.05 -25.68 16.25
CA LEU A 305 15.30 -24.98 16.53
C LEU A 305 15.20 -24.08 17.77
N LEU A 306 14.12 -23.29 17.88
CA LEU A 306 13.88 -22.43 19.05
C LEU A 306 13.67 -23.25 20.33
N LYS A 307 12.92 -24.35 20.22
CA LYS A 307 12.70 -25.29 21.33
C LYS A 307 14.01 -25.89 21.83
N ASP A 308 14.91 -26.27 20.94
CA ASP A 308 16.16 -26.94 21.29
C ASP A 308 17.21 -25.98 21.85
N VAL A 309 17.25 -24.73 21.36
CA VAL A 309 18.28 -23.74 21.76
C VAL A 309 17.84 -22.87 22.94
N LEU A 310 16.59 -22.36 22.95
CA LEU A 310 16.06 -21.49 24.02
C LEU A 310 15.24 -22.25 25.07
N GLY A 311 14.80 -23.47 24.76
CA GLY A 311 13.99 -24.33 25.62
C GLY A 311 12.52 -24.41 25.20
N GLY A 312 11.79 -25.36 25.81
CA GLY A 312 10.41 -25.70 25.43
C GLY A 312 9.41 -24.55 25.44
N TRP A 313 9.61 -23.55 26.31
CA TRP A 313 8.74 -22.38 26.40
C TRP A 313 8.83 -21.49 25.15
N ALA A 314 10.01 -21.36 24.52
CA ALA A 314 10.19 -20.55 23.31
C ALA A 314 9.46 -21.18 22.12
N GLY A 315 9.57 -22.51 21.95
CA GLY A 315 8.77 -23.22 20.95
C GLY A 315 7.28 -22.95 21.13
N THR A 316 6.76 -23.07 22.36
CA THR A 316 5.33 -22.81 22.61
C THR A 316 4.91 -21.36 22.32
N LEU A 317 5.74 -20.37 22.64
CA LEU A 317 5.46 -18.96 22.34
C LEU A 317 5.43 -18.72 20.83
N PHE A 318 6.41 -19.25 20.09
CA PHE A 318 6.42 -19.21 18.62
C PHE A 318 5.16 -19.83 18.02
N GLY A 319 4.75 -21.00 18.51
CA GLY A 319 3.52 -21.68 18.04
C GLY A 319 2.25 -20.87 18.31
N VAL A 320 2.14 -20.24 19.48
CA VAL A 320 1.00 -19.38 19.83
C VAL A 320 0.99 -18.11 18.98
N ALA A 321 2.16 -17.48 18.76
CA ALA A 321 2.29 -16.30 17.92
C ALA A 321 1.93 -16.60 16.45
N LEU A 322 2.39 -17.73 15.92
CA LEU A 322 2.06 -18.19 14.58
C LEU A 322 0.56 -18.48 14.42
N LEU A 323 -0.08 -19.08 15.43
CA LEU A 323 -1.52 -19.31 15.43
C LEU A 323 -2.29 -17.98 15.42
N ALA A 324 -1.90 -17.04 16.29
CA ALA A 324 -2.51 -15.72 16.38
C ALA A 324 -2.38 -14.94 15.07
N SER A 325 -1.20 -14.98 14.44
CA SER A 325 -0.89 -14.37 13.15
C SER A 325 -1.75 -14.94 12.00
N GLY A 326 -1.86 -16.28 11.92
CA GLY A 326 -2.67 -16.92 10.88
C GLY A 326 -4.17 -16.59 11.00
N GLN A 327 -4.69 -16.51 12.24
CA GLN A 327 -6.09 -16.17 12.47
C GLN A 327 -6.40 -14.69 12.20
N SER A 328 -5.53 -13.77 12.61
CA SER A 328 -5.74 -12.33 12.38
C SER A 328 -5.68 -11.98 10.90
N SER A 329 -4.73 -12.55 10.15
CA SER A 329 -4.55 -12.29 8.71
C SER A 329 -5.67 -12.89 7.84
N THR A 330 -6.33 -13.96 8.32
CA THR A 330 -7.54 -14.47 7.64
C THR A 330 -8.65 -13.42 7.63
N VAL A 331 -8.78 -12.61 8.68
CA VAL A 331 -9.81 -11.56 8.75
C VAL A 331 -9.53 -10.44 7.76
N THR A 332 -8.28 -10.03 7.61
CA THR A 332 -7.94 -8.95 6.67
C THR A 332 -8.15 -9.40 5.23
N GLY A 333 -7.85 -10.65 4.90
CA GLY A 333 -8.11 -11.25 3.58
C GLY A 333 -9.60 -11.27 3.21
N THR A 334 -10.49 -11.63 4.15
CA THR A 334 -11.95 -11.65 3.91
C THR A 334 -12.49 -10.26 3.62
N TYR A 335 -12.10 -9.25 4.41
CA TYR A 335 -12.49 -7.85 4.19
C TYR A 335 -11.92 -7.29 2.90
N ALA A 336 -10.62 -7.46 2.65
CA ALA A 336 -9.94 -6.93 1.48
C ALA A 336 -10.65 -7.39 0.21
N GLY A 337 -10.96 -8.68 0.17
CA GLY A 337 -11.67 -9.25 -0.93
C GLY A 337 -13.11 -8.74 -1.09
N GLN A 338 -13.85 -8.48 0.00
CA GLN A 338 -15.23 -8.01 -0.11
C GLN A 338 -15.23 -6.65 -0.80
N TYR A 339 -14.32 -5.76 -0.39
CA TYR A 339 -14.14 -4.45 -1.01
C TYR A 339 -13.62 -4.54 -2.44
N VAL A 340 -12.71 -5.48 -2.74
CA VAL A 340 -12.24 -5.70 -4.13
C VAL A 340 -13.41 -6.15 -5.01
N MET A 341 -14.15 -7.19 -4.62
CA MET A 341 -15.24 -7.73 -5.44
C MET A 341 -16.38 -6.72 -5.63
N GLN A 342 -16.81 -6.04 -4.55
CA GLN A 342 -17.85 -5.02 -4.63
C GLN A 342 -17.39 -3.79 -5.40
N GLY A 343 -16.13 -3.35 -5.21
CA GLY A 343 -15.60 -2.17 -5.88
C GLY A 343 -15.39 -2.37 -7.37
N PHE A 344 -14.82 -3.50 -7.78
CA PHE A 344 -14.58 -3.79 -9.19
C PHE A 344 -15.87 -4.21 -9.90
N LEU A 345 -16.60 -5.19 -9.38
CA LEU A 345 -17.71 -5.84 -10.10
C LEU A 345 -19.11 -5.41 -9.64
N GLU A 346 -19.26 -4.69 -8.51
CA GLU A 346 -20.57 -4.42 -7.86
C GLU A 346 -21.40 -5.70 -7.58
N LEU A 347 -20.74 -6.86 -7.57
CA LEU A 347 -21.39 -8.11 -7.21
C LEU A 347 -21.59 -8.16 -5.70
N ARG A 348 -22.84 -8.27 -5.28
CA ARG A 348 -23.22 -8.44 -3.87
C ARG A 348 -23.49 -9.90 -3.58
N ILE A 349 -22.42 -10.64 -3.29
CA ILE A 349 -22.51 -12.02 -2.77
C ILE A 349 -22.56 -11.96 -1.25
N SER A 350 -23.25 -12.91 -0.62
CA SER A 350 -23.21 -13.03 0.84
C SER A 350 -21.78 -13.26 1.31
N THR A 351 -21.38 -12.55 2.37
CA THR A 351 -20.04 -12.61 2.94
C THR A 351 -19.59 -14.03 3.28
N TRP A 352 -20.52 -14.83 3.80
CA TRP A 352 -20.27 -16.24 4.13
C TRP A 352 -19.91 -17.07 2.90
N LEU A 353 -20.70 -16.98 1.83
CA LEU A 353 -20.47 -17.78 0.63
C LEU A 353 -19.15 -17.40 -0.03
N ARG A 354 -18.85 -16.10 -0.07
CA ARG A 354 -17.60 -15.60 -0.61
C ARG A 354 -16.40 -16.12 0.16
N ASN A 355 -16.39 -15.92 1.48
CA ASN A 355 -15.29 -16.36 2.35
C ASN A 355 -15.10 -17.88 2.26
N PHE A 356 -16.18 -18.65 2.16
CA PHE A 356 -16.12 -20.09 1.95
C PHE A 356 -15.46 -20.46 0.61
N ILE A 357 -15.85 -19.81 -0.49
CA ILE A 357 -15.26 -20.07 -1.81
C ILE A 357 -13.78 -19.71 -1.84
N THR A 358 -13.40 -18.50 -1.41
CA THR A 358 -11.99 -18.06 -1.42
C THR A 358 -11.13 -18.98 -0.56
N ARG A 359 -11.66 -19.42 0.59
CA ARG A 359 -10.94 -20.34 1.47
C ARG A 359 -10.83 -21.73 0.87
N LEU A 360 -11.87 -22.26 0.22
CA LEU A 360 -11.76 -23.55 -0.47
C LEU A 360 -10.69 -23.51 -1.56
N VAL A 361 -10.64 -22.41 -2.33
CA VAL A 361 -9.63 -22.23 -3.38
C VAL A 361 -8.21 -22.13 -2.80
N ALA A 362 -8.03 -21.61 -1.58
CA ALA A 362 -6.75 -21.62 -0.88
C ALA A 362 -6.41 -22.97 -0.22
N ILE A 363 -7.39 -23.67 0.37
CA ILE A 363 -7.22 -24.94 1.08
C ILE A 363 -6.87 -26.07 0.12
N VAL A 364 -7.49 -26.14 -1.05
CA VAL A 364 -7.26 -27.22 -2.03
C VAL A 364 -5.78 -27.36 -2.43
N PRO A 365 -5.08 -26.30 -2.90
CA PRO A 365 -3.67 -26.40 -3.24
C PRO A 365 -2.79 -26.65 -2.01
N ALA A 366 -3.11 -26.03 -0.86
CA ALA A 366 -2.39 -26.26 0.39
C ALA A 366 -2.47 -27.72 0.86
N LEU A 367 -3.66 -28.32 0.81
CA LEU A 367 -3.92 -29.71 1.18
C LEU A 367 -3.22 -30.67 0.23
N LEU A 368 -3.29 -30.43 -1.09
CA LEU A 368 -2.63 -31.25 -2.08
C LEU A 368 -1.11 -31.27 -1.87
N VAL A 369 -0.50 -30.10 -1.67
CA VAL A 369 0.93 -30.00 -1.40
C VAL A 369 1.31 -30.64 -0.06
N ALA A 370 0.51 -30.46 0.98
CA ALA A 370 0.73 -31.09 2.28
C ALA A 370 0.67 -32.62 2.22
N LEU A 371 -0.22 -33.19 1.40
CA LEU A 371 -0.35 -34.65 1.23
C LEU A 371 0.78 -35.25 0.37
N LEU A 372 1.20 -34.55 -0.69
CA LEU A 372 2.19 -35.08 -1.64
C LEU A 372 3.64 -34.81 -1.23
N PHE A 373 3.91 -33.64 -0.66
CA PHE A 373 5.27 -33.13 -0.42
C PHE A 373 5.56 -32.80 1.04
N GLY A 374 4.57 -32.96 1.93
CA GLY A 374 4.71 -32.74 3.36
C GLY A 374 5.07 -31.28 3.74
N ALA A 375 5.73 -31.13 4.89
CA ALA A 375 6.10 -29.83 5.45
C ALA A 375 7.03 -29.01 4.53
N LYS A 376 8.03 -29.65 3.91
CA LYS A 376 8.98 -28.97 3.01
C LYS A 376 8.26 -28.37 1.80
N GLY A 377 7.33 -29.10 1.19
CA GLY A 377 6.52 -28.59 0.08
C GLY A 377 5.61 -27.44 0.50
N ALA A 378 5.00 -27.54 1.68
CA ALA A 378 4.14 -26.49 2.22
C ALA A 378 4.90 -25.18 2.48
N SER A 379 6.14 -25.24 3.00
CA SER A 379 7.00 -24.07 3.14
C SER A 379 7.41 -23.47 1.79
N LEU A 380 7.72 -24.30 0.78
CA LEU A 380 7.98 -23.81 -0.58
C LEU A 380 6.75 -23.08 -1.16
N LEU A 381 5.54 -23.61 -0.91
CA LEU A 381 4.30 -22.99 -1.36
C LEU A 381 4.11 -21.59 -0.78
N ILE A 382 4.51 -21.35 0.49
CA ILE A 382 4.49 -20.01 1.10
C ILE A 382 5.37 -19.03 0.30
N ILE A 383 6.60 -19.44 -0.04
CA ILE A 383 7.53 -18.59 -0.80
C ILE A 383 6.95 -18.26 -2.18
N LEU A 384 6.37 -19.25 -2.87
CA LEU A 384 5.75 -19.05 -4.18
C LEU A 384 4.57 -18.08 -4.12
N CYS A 385 3.80 -18.10 -3.03
CA CYS A 385 2.73 -17.15 -2.79
C CYS A 385 3.26 -15.73 -2.61
N SER A 386 4.34 -15.52 -1.85
CA SER A 386 4.99 -14.21 -1.67
C SER A 386 5.53 -13.65 -3.00
N ILE A 387 6.10 -14.51 -3.84
CA ILE A 387 6.55 -14.12 -5.19
C ILE A 387 5.34 -13.67 -6.04
N THR A 388 4.24 -14.42 -5.99
CA THR A 388 2.99 -14.09 -6.72
C THR A 388 2.43 -12.74 -6.29
N LEU A 389 2.41 -12.47 -4.97
CA LEU A 389 1.99 -11.17 -4.41
C LEU A 389 2.85 -10.01 -4.94
N SER A 390 4.16 -10.21 -5.06
CA SER A 390 5.07 -9.20 -5.60
C SER A 390 4.72 -8.83 -7.05
N PHE A 391 4.36 -9.80 -7.90
CA PHE A 391 3.88 -9.53 -9.27
C PHE A 391 2.54 -8.79 -9.30
N GLY A 392 1.68 -9.03 -8.31
CA GLY A 392 0.40 -8.36 -8.17
C GLY A 392 0.50 -6.89 -7.74
N LEU A 393 1.57 -6.50 -7.06
CA LEU A 393 1.69 -5.20 -6.41
C LEU A 393 1.63 -4.00 -7.39
N PRO A 394 2.35 -3.98 -8.53
CA PRO A 394 2.31 -2.85 -9.46
C PRO A 394 0.91 -2.57 -10.03
N PHE A 395 0.06 -3.59 -10.18
CA PHE A 395 -1.31 -3.42 -10.67
C PHE A 395 -2.23 -2.67 -9.69
N ALA A 396 -1.91 -2.69 -8.39
CA ALA A 396 -2.62 -1.90 -7.38
C ALA A 396 -1.94 -0.53 -7.15
N LEU A 397 -0.61 -0.51 -7.18
CA LEU A 397 0.19 0.69 -6.92
C LEU A 397 0.05 1.75 -8.03
N ILE A 398 0.12 1.36 -9.31
CA ILE A 398 0.04 2.32 -10.43
C ILE A 398 -1.28 3.10 -10.41
N PRO A 399 -2.48 2.46 -10.33
CA PRO A 399 -3.73 3.19 -10.21
C PRO A 399 -3.78 4.11 -8.98
N LEU A 400 -3.30 3.63 -7.83
CA LEU A 400 -3.26 4.41 -6.61
C LEU A 400 -2.48 5.72 -6.81
N LEU A 401 -1.25 5.65 -7.32
CA LEU A 401 -0.40 6.83 -7.52
C LEU A 401 -1.00 7.81 -8.53
N LYS A 402 -1.61 7.30 -9.60
CA LYS A 402 -2.28 8.12 -10.60
C LYS A 402 -3.48 8.86 -10.02
N PHE A 403 -4.29 8.19 -9.22
CA PHE A 403 -5.47 8.80 -8.62
C PHE A 403 -5.10 9.81 -7.54
N THR A 404 -4.06 9.56 -6.74
CA THR A 404 -3.64 10.48 -5.69
C THR A 404 -2.89 11.71 -6.20
N SER A 405 -2.19 11.59 -7.34
CA SER A 405 -1.42 12.70 -7.93
C SER A 405 -2.25 13.70 -8.75
N THR A 406 -3.51 13.38 -9.04
CA THR A 406 -4.32 14.15 -9.98
C THR A 406 -5.33 15.04 -9.25
N THR A 407 -5.30 16.34 -9.54
CA THR A 407 -6.24 17.34 -9.01
C THR A 407 -7.69 17.05 -9.40
N LEU A 408 -7.92 16.38 -10.53
CA LEU A 408 -9.23 15.93 -11.01
C LEU A 408 -9.92 14.95 -10.03
N LYS A 409 -9.16 14.21 -9.21
CA LYS A 409 -9.70 13.27 -8.20
C LYS A 409 -9.53 13.77 -6.76
N MET A 410 -8.38 14.35 -6.44
CA MET A 410 -8.05 14.77 -5.07
C MET A 410 -8.26 16.27 -4.81
N GLY A 411 -8.52 17.07 -5.84
CA GLY A 411 -8.66 18.52 -5.75
C GLY A 411 -7.42 19.17 -5.11
N MET A 412 -7.67 19.99 -4.11
CA MET A 412 -6.64 20.67 -3.30
C MET A 412 -5.81 19.74 -2.41
N PHE A 413 -6.20 18.47 -2.27
CA PHE A 413 -5.46 17.46 -1.50
C PHE A 413 -4.59 16.54 -2.38
N ALA A 414 -4.35 16.91 -3.65
CA ALA A 414 -3.48 16.17 -4.55
C ALA A 414 -2.06 16.03 -3.98
N THR A 415 -1.46 14.86 -4.19
CA THR A 415 -0.13 14.55 -3.66
C THR A 415 0.96 15.36 -4.34
N HIS A 416 1.92 15.84 -3.56
CA HIS A 416 3.03 16.64 -4.07
C HIS A 416 3.88 15.85 -5.08
N THR A 417 4.46 16.52 -6.08
CA THR A 417 5.21 15.87 -7.17
C THR A 417 6.35 15.00 -6.65
N TRP A 418 7.08 15.46 -5.63
CA TRP A 418 8.15 14.69 -4.98
C TRP A 418 7.66 13.36 -4.39
N THR A 419 6.49 13.35 -3.75
CA THR A 419 5.90 12.11 -3.20
C THR A 419 5.50 11.14 -4.32
N THR A 420 4.99 11.68 -5.42
CA THR A 420 4.64 10.89 -6.61
C THR A 420 5.88 10.27 -7.26
N VAL A 421 6.98 11.03 -7.38
CA VAL A 421 8.26 10.55 -7.93
C VAL A 421 8.86 9.46 -7.03
N ALA A 422 8.88 9.66 -5.71
CA ALA A 422 9.38 8.67 -4.77
C ALA A 422 8.58 7.35 -4.83
N ALA A 423 7.24 7.45 -4.84
CA ALA A 423 6.38 6.27 -4.92
C ALA A 423 6.50 5.54 -6.26
N SER A 424 6.64 6.30 -7.35
CA SER A 424 6.85 5.74 -8.69
C SER A 424 8.21 5.07 -8.82
N GLY A 425 9.25 5.64 -8.21
CA GLY A 425 10.58 5.04 -8.14
C GLY A 425 10.57 3.72 -7.37
N LEU A 426 9.83 3.64 -6.27
CA LEU A 426 9.61 2.40 -5.54
C LEU A 426 8.85 1.37 -6.39
N GLY A 427 7.77 1.76 -7.04
CA GLY A 427 7.02 0.87 -7.95
C GLY A 427 7.87 0.37 -9.13
N ALA A 428 8.72 1.22 -9.68
CA ALA A 428 9.67 0.86 -10.73
C ALA A 428 10.74 -0.11 -10.22
N CYS A 429 11.29 0.12 -9.02
CA CYS A 429 12.26 -0.78 -8.38
C CYS A 429 11.68 -2.18 -8.18
N ILE A 430 10.45 -2.29 -7.68
CA ILE A 430 9.76 -3.57 -7.49
C ILE A 430 9.51 -4.26 -8.83
N THR A 431 9.03 -3.52 -9.81
CA THR A 431 8.78 -4.04 -11.16
C THR A 431 10.07 -4.56 -11.81
N LEU A 432 11.19 -3.82 -11.64
CA LEU A 432 12.51 -4.21 -12.12
C LEU A 432 13.01 -5.46 -11.40
N ALA A 433 12.90 -5.53 -10.07
CA ALA A 433 13.31 -6.68 -9.28
C ALA A 433 12.55 -7.96 -9.68
N ASN A 434 11.23 -7.86 -9.85
CA ASN A 434 10.38 -8.95 -10.33
C ASN A 434 10.76 -9.39 -11.74
N SER A 435 11.02 -8.43 -12.63
CA SER A 435 11.45 -8.72 -14.00
C SER A 435 12.82 -9.42 -14.02
N ALA A 436 13.77 -8.94 -13.20
CA ALA A 436 15.09 -9.53 -13.06
C ALA A 436 15.02 -10.97 -12.53
N LEU A 437 14.13 -11.24 -11.56
CA LEU A 437 13.92 -12.59 -11.03
C LEU A 437 13.38 -13.56 -12.10
N ILE A 438 12.43 -13.12 -12.95
CA ILE A 438 11.97 -13.93 -14.09
C ILE A 438 13.11 -14.18 -15.07
N ILE A 439 13.84 -13.14 -15.45
CA ILE A 439 14.94 -13.24 -16.41
C ILE A 439 16.02 -14.20 -15.88
N TRP A 440 16.40 -14.07 -14.62
CA TRP A 440 17.35 -14.96 -13.96
C TRP A 440 16.88 -16.42 -13.96
N THR A 441 15.60 -16.65 -13.67
CA THR A 441 15.00 -17.99 -13.70
C THR A 441 15.03 -18.58 -15.12
N CYS A 442 14.74 -17.76 -16.13
CA CYS A 442 14.80 -18.15 -17.55
C CYS A 442 16.24 -18.50 -17.98
N ILE A 443 17.22 -17.68 -17.61
CA ILE A 443 18.65 -17.90 -17.92
C ILE A 443 19.14 -19.17 -17.24
N ASN A 444 18.84 -19.39 -15.97
CA ASN A 444 19.23 -20.62 -15.27
C ASN A 444 18.62 -21.87 -15.91
N LEU A 445 17.36 -21.78 -16.34
CA LEU A 445 16.69 -22.88 -17.03
C LEU A 445 17.31 -23.16 -18.41
N LEU A 446 17.84 -22.14 -19.09
CA LEU A 446 18.54 -22.26 -20.38
C LEU A 446 19.99 -22.74 -20.26
N TYR A 447 20.75 -22.25 -19.27
CA TYR A 447 22.22 -22.35 -19.24
C TYR A 447 22.80 -23.27 -18.14
N LEU A 448 22.16 -23.44 -16.98
CA LEU A 448 22.88 -23.88 -15.77
C LEU A 448 22.37 -25.16 -15.07
N ASN A 449 21.61 -26.03 -15.74
CA ASN A 449 21.34 -27.37 -15.17
C ASN A 449 21.35 -28.50 -16.20
N PRO A 450 22.52 -29.10 -16.50
CA PRO A 450 22.63 -30.46 -17.01
C PRO A 450 22.75 -31.53 -15.90
N SER A 451 22.95 -31.15 -14.63
CA SER A 451 23.45 -32.06 -13.59
C SER A 451 22.44 -32.52 -12.52
N SER A 452 21.24 -31.94 -12.43
CA SER A 452 20.23 -32.33 -11.40
C SER A 452 19.27 -33.46 -11.82
N LEU A 453 19.27 -33.85 -13.10
CA LEU A 453 18.54 -35.03 -13.58
C LEU A 453 19.58 -36.05 -14.03
N SER A 454 19.69 -37.14 -13.28
CA SER A 454 20.59 -38.28 -13.49
C SER A 454 20.22 -39.16 -14.71
N SER A 455 19.76 -38.54 -15.80
CA SER A 455 19.50 -39.21 -17.08
C SER A 455 19.78 -38.25 -18.25
N PRO A 456 20.34 -38.73 -19.38
CA PRO A 456 20.59 -37.89 -20.54
C PRO A 456 19.27 -37.24 -20.98
N PRO A 457 19.21 -35.90 -21.13
CA PRO A 457 17.97 -35.25 -21.50
C PRO A 457 17.60 -35.70 -22.91
N SER A 458 16.50 -36.46 -23.02
CA SER A 458 15.88 -36.73 -24.31
C SER A 458 15.62 -35.40 -25.04
N ALA A 459 15.63 -35.39 -26.38
CA ALA A 459 15.34 -34.18 -27.17
C ALA A 459 14.03 -33.50 -26.74
N ASN A 460 13.07 -34.28 -26.24
CA ASN A 460 11.80 -33.82 -25.69
C ASN A 460 11.95 -32.95 -24.43
N PHE A 461 12.94 -33.22 -23.57
CA PHE A 461 13.20 -32.45 -22.36
C PHE A 461 13.82 -31.08 -22.68
N ASN A 462 14.72 -31.02 -23.66
CA ASN A 462 15.29 -29.75 -24.14
C ASN A 462 14.24 -28.89 -24.86
N LEU A 463 13.37 -29.51 -25.67
CA LEU A 463 12.24 -28.82 -26.29
C LEU A 463 11.29 -28.24 -25.24
N LEU A 464 10.97 -29.00 -24.18
CA LEU A 464 10.11 -28.55 -23.10
C LEU A 464 10.72 -27.36 -22.33
N ARG A 465 12.03 -27.38 -22.07
CA ARG A 465 12.75 -26.26 -21.43
C ARG A 465 12.70 -25.01 -22.30
N ILE A 466 12.97 -25.13 -23.60
CA ILE A 466 12.92 -24.01 -24.53
C ILE A 466 11.50 -23.45 -24.60
N LEU A 467 10.49 -24.31 -24.72
CA LEU A 467 9.08 -23.92 -24.75
C LEU A 467 8.68 -23.17 -23.47
N PHE A 468 9.08 -23.68 -22.30
CA PHE A 468 8.82 -23.01 -21.02
C PHE A 468 9.48 -21.63 -20.97
N THR A 469 10.74 -21.51 -21.39
CA THR A 469 11.44 -20.21 -21.39
C THR A 469 10.84 -19.21 -22.38
N VAL A 470 10.38 -19.67 -23.55
CA VAL A 470 9.67 -18.81 -24.52
C VAL A 470 8.36 -18.33 -23.92
N LEU A 471 7.60 -19.23 -23.28
CA LEU A 471 6.34 -18.90 -22.63
C LEU A 471 6.53 -17.89 -21.50
N THR A 472 7.50 -18.09 -20.60
CA THR A 472 7.77 -17.15 -19.50
C THR A 472 8.25 -15.79 -20.01
N SER A 473 9.04 -15.76 -21.09
CA SER A 473 9.47 -14.50 -21.72
C SER A 473 8.31 -13.74 -22.37
N LEU A 474 7.37 -14.44 -23.01
CA LEU A 474 6.14 -13.84 -23.55
C LEU A 474 5.24 -13.29 -22.44
N LEU A 475 5.11 -14.03 -21.32
CA LEU A 475 4.36 -13.57 -20.15
C LEU A 475 5.01 -12.34 -19.52
N LEU A 476 6.34 -12.27 -19.44
CA LEU A 476 7.06 -11.08 -18.96
C LEU A 476 6.82 -9.88 -19.88
N LEU A 477 6.86 -10.07 -21.19
CA LEU A 477 6.57 -9.00 -22.16
C LEU A 477 5.14 -8.48 -21.98
N LEU A 478 4.17 -9.40 -21.84
CA LEU A 478 2.77 -9.04 -21.60
C LEU A 478 2.61 -8.30 -20.27
N TYR A 479 3.28 -8.75 -19.21
CA TYR A 479 3.29 -8.09 -17.90
C TYR A 479 3.82 -6.65 -18.01
N LEU A 480 4.97 -6.43 -18.65
CA LEU A 480 5.54 -5.08 -18.83
C LEU A 480 4.67 -4.19 -19.72
N LEU A 481 4.12 -4.74 -20.81
CA LEU A 481 3.23 -4.04 -21.71
C LEU A 481 1.97 -3.57 -20.98
N THR A 482 1.32 -4.46 -20.22
CA THR A 482 0.11 -4.12 -19.47
C THR A 482 0.37 -3.05 -18.40
N LEU A 483 1.49 -3.11 -17.70
CA LEU A 483 1.89 -2.07 -16.74
C LEU A 483 2.15 -0.73 -17.43
N THR A 484 2.80 -0.74 -18.59
CA THR A 484 3.09 0.49 -19.35
C THR A 484 1.80 1.10 -19.90
N LEU A 485 0.89 0.29 -20.44
CA LEU A 485 -0.43 0.74 -20.87
C LEU A 485 -1.24 1.31 -19.70
N LEU A 486 -1.21 0.65 -18.54
CA LEU A 486 -1.88 1.12 -17.33
C LEU A 486 -1.28 2.45 -16.84
N ALA A 487 0.03 2.63 -16.93
CA ALA A 487 0.74 3.85 -16.55
C ALA A 487 0.43 5.01 -17.51
N LEU A 488 0.51 4.80 -18.83
CA LEU A 488 0.36 5.84 -19.85
C LEU A 488 -1.09 6.31 -20.08
N ARG A 489 -2.09 5.52 -19.68
CA ARG A 489 -3.50 5.87 -19.92
C ARG A 489 -3.90 7.18 -19.21
N PRO A 490 -4.41 8.22 -19.90
CA PRO A 490 -4.81 9.46 -19.23
C PRO A 490 -6.04 9.23 -18.32
N ILE A 491 -6.13 10.02 -17.25
CA ILE A 491 -7.29 10.04 -16.37
C ILE A 491 -8.36 10.93 -17.00
N SER A 492 -9.58 10.41 -17.08
CA SER A 492 -10.72 11.10 -17.69
C SER A 492 -11.86 11.38 -16.71
N THR A 493 -11.96 10.63 -15.60
CA THR A 493 -13.13 10.76 -14.70
C THR A 493 -12.87 11.67 -13.50
N ALA A 494 -13.77 12.65 -13.31
CA ALA A 494 -13.83 13.48 -12.12
C ALA A 494 -14.53 12.74 -10.99
N THR A 495 -13.84 12.62 -9.87
CA THR A 495 -14.39 11.99 -8.66
C THR A 495 -14.22 12.86 -7.42
N TYR A 496 -13.58 14.04 -7.57
CA TYR A 496 -13.47 15.01 -6.49
C TYR A 496 -14.85 15.53 -6.10
N GLN A 497 -15.18 15.43 -4.80
CA GLN A 497 -16.37 16.05 -4.23
C GLN A 497 -15.95 17.37 -3.55
N PRO A 498 -16.54 18.52 -3.93
CA PRO A 498 -16.20 19.79 -3.32
C PRO A 498 -16.51 19.76 -1.82
N THR A 499 -15.63 20.36 -1.03
CA THR A 499 -15.82 20.44 0.42
C THR A 499 -17.03 21.30 0.78
N LYS A 500 -17.59 21.10 1.98
CA LYS A 500 -18.69 21.98 2.47
C LYS A 500 -18.29 23.45 2.49
N ASP A 501 -17.01 23.74 2.71
CA ASP A 501 -16.46 25.10 2.71
C ASP A 501 -16.45 25.68 1.29
N GLU A 502 -16.11 24.87 0.27
CA GLU A 502 -16.17 25.28 -1.13
C GLU A 502 -17.61 25.47 -1.62
N LEU A 503 -18.52 24.57 -1.24
CA LEU A 503 -19.95 24.69 -1.55
C LEU A 503 -20.57 25.93 -0.91
N SER A 504 -20.24 26.24 0.35
CA SER A 504 -20.73 27.44 1.02
C SER A 504 -20.17 28.72 0.39
N LYS A 505 -18.88 28.76 0.04
CA LYS A 505 -18.29 29.88 -0.71
C LYS A 505 -18.92 30.06 -2.08
N ALA A 506 -19.11 28.97 -2.84
CA ALA A 506 -19.76 29.02 -4.14
C ALA A 506 -21.22 29.52 -4.05
N ALA A 507 -21.96 29.09 -3.01
CA ALA A 507 -23.31 29.57 -2.76
C ALA A 507 -23.36 31.07 -2.40
N VAL A 508 -22.37 31.58 -1.64
CA VAL A 508 -22.25 33.01 -1.34
C VAL A 508 -21.95 33.81 -2.60
N VAL A 509 -21.03 33.33 -3.44
CA VAL A 509 -20.69 33.98 -4.72
C VAL A 509 -21.88 33.96 -5.68
N ALA A 510 -22.59 32.83 -5.81
CA ALA A 510 -23.79 32.74 -6.64
C ALA A 510 -24.88 33.70 -6.16
N LYS A 511 -25.11 33.78 -4.85
CA LYS A 511 -26.09 34.70 -4.27
C LYS A 511 -25.70 36.18 -4.45
N ALA A 512 -24.41 36.50 -4.39
CA ALA A 512 -23.92 37.85 -4.68
C ALA A 512 -24.09 38.21 -6.17
N HIS A 513 -23.88 37.24 -7.07
CA HIS A 513 -24.09 37.40 -8.51
C HIS A 513 -25.58 37.59 -8.86
N ASP A 514 -26.48 36.81 -8.25
CA ASP A 514 -27.93 36.97 -8.43
C ASP A 514 -28.42 38.35 -7.92
N LEU A 515 -27.92 38.82 -6.77
CA LEU A 515 -28.22 40.17 -6.28
C LEU A 515 -27.72 41.27 -7.23
N ALA A 516 -26.55 41.08 -7.84
CA ALA A 516 -26.00 42.03 -8.81
C ALA A 516 -26.85 42.09 -10.09
N ILE A 517 -27.35 40.94 -10.57
CA ILE A 517 -28.27 40.86 -11.72
C ILE A 517 -29.60 41.54 -11.39
N ASP A 518 -30.21 41.24 -10.23
CA ASP A 518 -31.47 41.86 -9.80
C ASP A 518 -31.37 43.39 -9.67
N THR A 519 -30.21 43.88 -9.22
CA THR A 519 -29.95 45.33 -9.12
C THR A 519 -29.77 45.97 -10.50
N TYR A 520 -29.15 45.26 -11.44
CA TYR A 520 -28.98 45.72 -12.82
C TYR A 520 -30.31 45.73 -13.60
N GLU A 521 -31.13 44.69 -13.46
CA GLU A 521 -32.45 44.59 -14.11
C GLU A 521 -33.47 45.59 -13.53
N ASN A 522 -33.52 45.76 -12.21
CA ASN A 522 -34.40 46.75 -11.58
C ASN A 522 -33.89 48.19 -11.73
N GLY A 523 -32.57 48.39 -11.85
CA GLY A 523 -31.97 49.69 -12.16
C GLY A 523 -32.19 50.15 -13.61
N SER A 524 -32.33 49.19 -14.56
CA SER A 524 -32.57 49.50 -15.97
C SER A 524 -34.03 49.88 -16.28
N SER A 525 -35.00 49.49 -15.43
CA SER A 525 -36.41 49.84 -15.62
C SER A 525 -36.83 51.20 -15.06
N GLY A 526 -35.91 51.98 -14.46
CA GLY A 526 -36.19 53.29 -13.83
C GLY A 526 -35.82 54.52 -14.67
N GLY A 527 -35.34 54.35 -15.91
CA GLY A 527 -34.87 55.45 -16.76
C GLY A 527 -35.94 56.04 -17.68
N GLY A 528 -36.94 56.76 -17.16
CA GLY A 528 -37.87 57.46 -18.03
C GLY A 528 -38.97 58.30 -17.37
N LYS A 529 -38.79 59.63 -17.44
CA LYS A 529 -39.76 60.74 -17.30
C LYS A 529 -39.91 61.41 -15.91
N GLY A 530 -39.18 62.52 -15.76
CA GLY A 530 -39.74 63.88 -15.78
C GLY A 530 -40.40 64.45 -14.51
N GLY A 531 -39.99 65.68 -14.15
CA GLY A 531 -40.92 66.70 -13.62
C GLY A 531 -40.73 67.11 -12.16
N GLU A 532 -40.80 68.42 -11.95
CA GLU A 532 -40.57 69.21 -10.74
C GLU A 532 -41.50 68.98 -9.53
N ARG A 533 -41.11 69.64 -8.42
CA ARG A 533 -41.84 70.12 -7.23
C ARG A 533 -41.95 69.18 -6.04
N GLY A 534 -41.52 69.71 -4.90
CA GLY A 534 -41.50 69.03 -3.61
C GLY A 534 -42.79 69.17 -2.83
N GLU A 535 -42.85 68.42 -1.73
CA GLU A 535 -43.48 68.84 -0.49
C GLU A 535 -43.08 67.88 0.63
N ARG A 536 -43.18 68.40 1.84
CA ARG A 536 -42.84 67.84 3.14
C ARG A 536 -44.07 67.05 3.64
N GLY A 537 -43.89 65.87 4.26
CA GLY A 537 -44.92 65.26 5.09
C GLY A 537 -45.02 63.73 5.03
N ASP A 538 -44.58 63.11 6.12
CA ASP A 538 -45.18 61.98 6.86
C ASP A 538 -46.10 61.00 6.11
N LEU A 539 -45.73 59.71 6.14
CA LEU A 539 -46.62 58.67 6.68
C LEU A 539 -45.86 57.35 6.86
N GLU A 540 -45.62 57.05 8.14
CA GLU A 540 -45.41 55.71 8.68
C GLU A 540 -46.53 54.76 8.24
N SER A 541 -46.19 53.51 7.92
CA SER A 541 -46.83 52.31 8.52
C SER A 541 -46.32 51.05 7.82
N GLY A 542 -45.75 50.12 8.59
CA GLY A 542 -45.48 48.76 8.10
C GLY A 542 -44.27 48.02 8.64
N PHE A 543 -43.65 48.44 9.74
CA PHE A 543 -42.69 47.59 10.47
C PHE A 543 -43.22 47.28 11.87
N GLY A 544 -43.60 46.02 12.08
CA GLY A 544 -43.96 45.46 13.37
C GLY A 544 -42.94 44.40 13.80
N ALA A 545 -42.03 44.83 14.68
CA ALA A 545 -41.39 44.08 15.76
C ALA A 545 -40.67 42.75 15.45
N TYR A 546 -39.33 42.76 15.49
CA TYR A 546 -38.56 42.32 16.67
C TYR A 546 -37.14 42.93 16.58
N GLY A 547 -36.83 43.85 17.49
CA GLY A 547 -35.47 44.32 17.75
C GLY A 547 -34.83 43.56 18.91
N VAL A 548 -33.49 43.61 19.01
CA VAL A 548 -32.76 44.36 20.06
C VAL A 548 -31.24 44.12 19.95
N CYS A 549 -30.50 45.19 20.26
CA CYS A 549 -29.05 45.39 20.46
C CYS A 549 -28.20 45.61 19.19
N GLY A 550 -27.54 46.75 18.97
CA GLY A 550 -27.34 47.94 19.82
C GLY A 550 -26.00 48.60 19.46
N LYS A 551 -26.07 49.82 18.92
CA LYS A 551 -25.03 50.87 18.82
C LYS A 551 -23.56 50.46 18.59
N GLY A 552 -23.12 50.58 17.34
CA GLY A 552 -21.70 50.61 16.95
C GLY A 552 -21.45 50.73 15.44
N SER A 553 -22.31 51.43 14.67
CA SER A 553 -22.44 51.18 13.23
C SER A 553 -22.41 52.44 12.34
N GLU A 554 -21.43 53.31 12.52
CA GLU A 554 -21.03 54.23 11.43
C GLU A 554 -19.57 54.00 11.01
N GLU A 555 -18.66 53.72 11.96
CA GLU A 555 -17.30 53.27 11.63
C GLU A 555 -17.26 51.82 11.11
N GLY A 556 -18.14 50.94 11.62
CA GLY A 556 -18.27 49.56 11.13
C GLY A 556 -18.92 49.45 9.74
N ALA A 557 -19.74 50.43 9.35
CA ALA A 557 -20.37 50.48 8.03
C ALA A 557 -19.36 50.89 6.95
N LYS A 558 -18.51 51.89 7.23
CA LYS A 558 -17.39 52.27 6.34
C LYS A 558 -16.31 51.20 6.24
N ALA A 559 -15.98 50.53 7.35
CA ALA A 559 -15.04 49.40 7.33
C ALA A 559 -15.61 48.18 6.57
N ALA A 560 -16.92 47.96 6.64
CA ALA A 560 -17.60 46.92 5.86
C ALA A 560 -17.64 47.26 4.36
N GLU A 561 -17.85 48.53 4.01
CA GLU A 561 -17.85 49.04 2.63
C GLU A 561 -16.44 48.99 2.01
N GLU A 562 -15.40 49.42 2.72
CA GLU A 562 -13.99 49.25 2.28
C GLU A 562 -13.59 47.76 2.18
N SER A 563 -14.10 46.91 3.08
CA SER A 563 -13.85 45.46 3.00
C SER A 563 -14.57 44.80 1.82
N ALA A 564 -15.73 45.34 1.43
CA ALA A 564 -16.51 44.86 0.29
C ALA A 564 -15.89 45.32 -1.03
N GLU A 565 -15.38 46.55 -1.12
CA GLU A 565 -14.60 47.02 -2.28
C GLU A 565 -13.27 46.26 -2.40
N ALA A 566 -12.57 46.00 -1.29
CA ALA A 566 -11.35 45.19 -1.30
C ALA A 566 -11.64 43.73 -1.70
N ALA A 567 -12.79 43.17 -1.30
CA ALA A 567 -13.21 41.83 -1.69
C ALA A 567 -13.65 41.76 -3.16
N ALA A 568 -14.29 42.82 -3.68
CA ALA A 568 -14.66 42.92 -5.09
C ALA A 568 -13.42 43.06 -5.98
N ALA A 569 -12.45 43.90 -5.60
CA ALA A 569 -11.17 44.04 -6.31
C ALA A 569 -10.34 42.73 -6.26
N ALA A 570 -10.38 42.00 -5.14
CA ALA A 570 -9.73 40.69 -5.03
C ALA A 570 -10.44 39.60 -5.86
N ALA A 571 -11.76 39.67 -6.02
CA ALA A 571 -12.53 38.77 -6.87
C ALA A 571 -12.28 39.05 -8.36
N GLU A 572 -12.16 40.32 -8.76
CA GLU A 572 -11.81 40.74 -10.12
C GLU A 572 -10.37 40.33 -10.47
N ALA A 573 -9.41 40.54 -9.56
CA ALA A 573 -8.04 40.06 -9.74
C ALA A 573 -7.93 38.53 -9.79
N ALA A 574 -8.78 37.81 -9.05
CA ALA A 574 -8.84 36.34 -9.11
C ALA A 574 -9.50 35.83 -10.39
N ALA A 575 -10.49 36.55 -10.92
CA ALA A 575 -11.11 36.26 -12.21
C ALA A 575 -10.14 36.51 -13.37
N GLU A 576 -9.40 37.63 -13.36
CA GLU A 576 -8.34 37.91 -14.33
C GLU A 576 -7.21 36.87 -14.26
N ALA A 577 -6.82 36.43 -13.05
CA ALA A 577 -5.83 35.37 -12.88
C ALA A 577 -6.32 34.00 -13.37
N ALA A 578 -7.62 33.69 -13.19
CA ALA A 578 -8.23 32.47 -13.70
C ALA A 578 -8.39 32.49 -15.23
N GLU A 579 -8.72 33.65 -15.80
CA GLU A 579 -8.79 33.85 -17.25
C GLU A 579 -7.39 33.82 -17.88
N ALA A 580 -6.38 34.41 -17.24
CA ALA A 580 -4.98 34.29 -17.65
C ALA A 580 -4.47 32.85 -17.56
N ALA A 581 -4.87 32.09 -16.53
CA ALA A 581 -4.53 30.67 -16.40
C ALA A 581 -5.26 29.80 -17.44
N ALA A 582 -6.52 30.10 -17.74
CA ALA A 582 -7.29 29.43 -18.79
C ALA A 582 -6.74 29.76 -20.19
N ALA A 583 -6.33 31.02 -20.43
CA ALA A 583 -5.66 31.45 -21.65
C ALA A 583 -4.27 30.80 -21.79
N ALA A 584 -3.50 30.66 -20.70
CA ALA A 584 -2.23 29.93 -20.70
C ALA A 584 -2.42 28.42 -20.94
N ALA A 585 -3.47 27.82 -20.36
CA ALA A 585 -3.83 26.42 -20.60
C ALA A 585 -4.26 26.18 -22.05
N ALA A 586 -5.09 27.08 -22.60
CA ALA A 586 -5.52 27.06 -23.99
C ALA A 586 -4.37 27.33 -24.98
N ALA A 587 -3.47 28.26 -24.66
CA ALA A 587 -2.25 28.51 -25.45
C ALA A 587 -1.30 27.29 -25.41
N SER A 588 -1.18 26.60 -24.28
CA SER A 588 -0.39 25.35 -24.17
C SER A 588 -1.02 24.18 -24.93
N ALA A 589 -2.36 24.16 -25.04
CA ALA A 589 -3.10 23.17 -25.81
C ALA A 589 -3.01 23.45 -27.32
N LEU A 590 -3.08 24.72 -27.71
CA LEU A 590 -2.92 25.17 -29.10
C LEU A 590 -1.48 24.95 -29.60
N ALA A 591 -0.47 25.24 -28.77
CA ALA A 591 0.94 24.98 -29.06
C ALA A 591 1.25 23.47 -29.23
N ARG A 592 0.57 22.59 -28.49
CA ARG A 592 0.66 21.13 -28.63
C ARG A 592 -0.07 20.59 -29.87
N SER A 593 -1.08 21.30 -30.37
CA SER A 593 -1.85 20.88 -31.54
C SER A 593 -1.21 21.21 -32.90
N LYS A 594 -0.20 22.10 -32.95
CA LYS A 594 0.43 22.60 -34.20
C LYS A 594 1.86 22.11 -34.47
N MET A 595 2.41 21.16 -33.71
CA MET A 595 3.71 20.56 -34.04
C MET A 595 3.55 19.42 -35.06
N PRO A 596 4.16 19.49 -36.26
CA PRO A 596 4.19 18.35 -37.17
C PRO A 596 5.05 17.22 -36.59
N GLN A 597 4.61 15.97 -36.82
CA GLN A 597 5.13 14.71 -36.25
C GLN A 597 6.59 14.36 -36.60
N SER A 598 7.37 15.27 -37.19
CA SER A 598 8.80 15.07 -37.50
C SER A 598 9.78 15.87 -36.61
N ALA A 599 9.31 16.72 -35.69
CA ALA A 599 10.19 17.54 -34.84
C ALA A 599 10.54 16.90 -33.46
N ALA A 600 9.78 15.89 -33.00
CA ALA A 600 10.04 15.24 -31.71
C ALA A 600 11.31 14.36 -31.70
N ALA A 601 11.74 13.89 -32.88
CA ALA A 601 12.99 13.14 -33.04
C ALA A 601 14.24 14.05 -33.07
N ALA A 602 14.10 15.32 -33.46
CA ALA A 602 15.20 16.29 -33.49
C ALA A 602 15.45 16.95 -32.13
N ALA A 603 14.39 17.14 -31.31
CA ALA A 603 14.51 17.69 -29.96
C ALA A 603 15.21 16.75 -28.96
N ALA A 604 15.15 15.43 -29.18
CA ALA A 604 15.90 14.45 -28.38
C ALA A 604 17.40 14.40 -28.74
N ALA A 605 17.79 14.87 -29.93
CA ALA A 605 19.18 14.93 -30.37
C ALA A 605 19.86 16.27 -30.05
N ALA A 606 19.10 17.37 -29.93
CA ALA A 606 19.63 18.70 -29.63
C ALA A 606 19.98 18.94 -28.15
N ALA A 607 19.56 18.07 -27.23
CA ALA A 607 19.95 18.14 -25.82
C ALA A 607 21.34 17.48 -25.53
N ALA A 608 22.01 16.96 -26.56
CA ALA A 608 23.28 16.24 -26.44
C ALA A 608 24.49 16.92 -27.11
N GLY A 609 24.42 18.19 -27.52
CA GLY A 609 25.59 18.86 -28.09
C GLY A 609 25.49 20.39 -28.19
N SER A 610 26.62 21.05 -27.89
CA SER A 610 26.97 22.48 -28.00
C SER A 610 26.46 23.42 -26.88
N ASP A 611 27.22 24.38 -26.36
CA ASP A 611 28.66 24.65 -26.31
C ASP A 611 28.88 25.75 -25.23
N VAL A 612 29.94 25.56 -24.44
CA VAL A 612 30.99 26.51 -24.03
C VAL A 612 30.80 28.01 -24.37
N THR A 613 30.81 28.87 -23.34
CA THR A 613 31.74 30.02 -23.08
C THR A 613 31.40 30.60 -21.70
N GLY A 614 32.28 30.96 -20.76
CA GLY A 614 33.72 30.92 -20.61
C GLY A 614 34.08 31.66 -19.30
N ALA A 615 35.11 31.22 -18.57
CA ALA A 615 36.06 32.06 -17.82
C ALA A 615 37.05 31.17 -17.03
N ALA A 616 38.32 31.53 -17.19
CA ALA A 616 39.55 30.81 -16.87
C ALA A 616 39.87 30.60 -15.37
N ALA A 617 40.61 29.51 -15.08
CA ALA A 617 41.96 29.55 -14.49
C ALA A 617 42.52 28.12 -14.44
N GLY A 618 43.74 27.92 -14.94
CA GLY A 618 44.30 26.60 -15.26
C GLY A 618 45.15 25.94 -14.17
N ALA A 619 45.52 24.69 -14.43
CA ALA A 619 46.85 24.12 -14.19
C ALA A 619 46.94 22.70 -14.80
N SER A 620 47.93 22.55 -15.67
CA SER A 620 48.60 21.36 -16.24
C SER A 620 48.63 20.03 -15.46
N PHE A 621 48.52 18.87 -16.14
CA PHE A 621 49.64 17.93 -16.42
C PHE A 621 49.17 16.65 -17.17
N SER A 622 50.13 15.78 -17.53
CA SER A 622 50.35 15.03 -18.78
C SER A 622 49.87 13.57 -18.91
N GLU A 623 50.07 13.05 -20.14
CA GLU A 623 49.95 11.70 -20.74
C GLU A 623 50.38 10.44 -19.93
N SER A 624 49.68 9.31 -20.15
CA SER A 624 50.14 7.96 -20.63
C SER A 624 49.43 6.70 -20.01
N PRO A 625 49.30 5.54 -20.72
CA PRO A 625 48.48 4.34 -20.34
C PRO A 625 49.33 3.08 -19.94
N PRO A 626 48.79 1.83 -19.93
CA PRO A 626 48.02 1.09 -18.91
C PRO A 626 48.78 -0.11 -18.25
N ALA A 627 48.22 -0.79 -17.21
CA ALA A 627 48.77 -2.07 -16.70
C ALA A 627 47.74 -3.05 -16.05
N ASN A 628 47.84 -4.33 -16.43
CA ASN A 628 47.18 -5.53 -15.88
C ASN A 628 47.83 -6.00 -14.56
N VAL A 629 47.04 -6.51 -13.59
CA VAL A 629 47.44 -7.49 -12.54
C VAL A 629 46.20 -8.31 -12.09
N ALA A 630 46.03 -9.55 -12.56
CA ALA A 630 46.28 -10.85 -11.88
C ALA A 630 45.33 -11.22 -10.71
N VAL A 631 44.46 -12.22 -10.94
CA VAL A 631 43.59 -12.89 -9.95
C VAL A 631 44.32 -14.13 -9.41
N SER A 632 44.37 -14.30 -8.09
CA SER A 632 45.13 -15.33 -7.38
C SER A 632 44.46 -16.71 -7.37
N ALA A 633 45.26 -17.75 -7.68
CA ALA A 633 44.94 -19.16 -7.80
C ALA A 633 44.65 -19.92 -6.47
N THR A 634 43.98 -19.29 -5.50
CA THR A 634 43.72 -19.89 -4.18
C THR A 634 42.27 -20.38 -3.98
N SER A 635 41.33 -20.06 -4.88
CA SER A 635 39.93 -20.53 -4.76
C SER A 635 39.63 -21.86 -5.47
N GLU A 636 40.50 -22.33 -6.38
CA GLU A 636 40.29 -23.61 -7.07
C GLU A 636 40.69 -24.82 -6.22
N ALA A 637 41.69 -24.69 -5.36
CA ALA A 637 42.18 -25.80 -4.54
C ALA A 637 41.20 -26.21 -3.42
N SER A 638 40.43 -25.26 -2.89
CA SER A 638 39.43 -25.54 -1.83
C SER A 638 38.15 -26.19 -2.38
N LEU A 639 37.81 -25.94 -3.64
CA LEU A 639 36.65 -26.54 -4.33
C LEU A 639 36.92 -27.97 -4.80
N GLN A 640 38.17 -28.29 -5.18
CA GLN A 640 38.55 -29.66 -5.55
C GLN A 640 38.60 -30.61 -4.35
N HIS A 641 38.96 -30.13 -3.15
CA HIS A 641 38.90 -30.95 -1.93
C HIS A 641 37.46 -31.31 -1.54
N TRP A 642 36.50 -30.41 -1.74
CA TRP A 642 35.08 -30.64 -1.46
C TRP A 642 34.44 -31.68 -2.41
N LEU A 643 34.87 -31.71 -3.67
CA LEU A 643 34.39 -32.68 -4.66
C LEU A 643 35.02 -34.09 -4.48
N ALA A 644 36.23 -34.20 -3.93
CA ALA A 644 36.86 -35.48 -3.68
C ALA A 644 36.24 -36.26 -2.51
N GLU A 645 35.63 -35.56 -1.55
CA GLU A 645 35.12 -36.15 -0.31
C GLU A 645 33.65 -36.62 -0.43
N SER A 646 32.90 -36.06 -1.39
CA SER A 646 31.52 -36.47 -1.72
C SER A 646 31.44 -37.76 -2.56
N GLY A 647 32.55 -38.19 -3.17
CA GLY A 647 32.62 -39.41 -3.99
C GLY A 647 32.94 -40.72 -3.24
N ARG A 648 33.15 -40.70 -1.91
CA ARG A 648 33.51 -41.90 -1.12
C ARG A 648 32.41 -42.44 -0.20
N ARG A 649 31.20 -41.89 -0.24
CA ARG A 649 30.04 -42.42 0.49
C ARG A 649 28.85 -42.58 -0.44
N SER A 650 28.97 -43.53 -1.37
CA SER A 650 27.87 -44.20 -2.05
C SER A 650 28.24 -45.66 -2.24
#